data_AF-A0A9W9RAF3-F1
#
_entry.id   AF-A0A9W9RAF3-F1
#
_cell.length_a   1.000
_cell.length_b   1.000
_cell.length_c   1.000
_cell.angle_alpha   90.00
_cell.angle_beta   90.00
_cell.angle_gamma   90.00
#
_symmetry.space_group_name_H-M   'P 1'
#
loop_
_entity.id
_entity.type
_entity.pdbx_description
1 polymer ?
#
loop_
_entity_poly.entity_id
_entity_poly.type
_entity_poly.pdbx_seq_one_letter_code
_entity_poly.pdbx_strand_id
1 'polypeptide(L)'
;MGGPHSQLLLWAARYPHLRPSSQRLLRGLYTSAQSSKQPHDPSPSELLRFILNDSTKSIESLDSGVASPSYLHELFSTQWKSNSPPAPLWTSLKGLAPHNEELLRGLRTHVSNLSSLRNLIERYANDENGAALLQTKDGTLLRLALQRCQRQNTLPEILSVVSDLAARLDRLQLSVHPSTYTTGMLLAMLNLSTPALGQFLAAHRLKEMPALGLRESMRVIESCSEALDCKSFEDPAYDRSLMLAEITGEGDFIARDRPRLHDILYWTQPRDQEDVRYTSQLSAQEYICLLAKLGSVEVLRTCWGNFLKNIQPKNHHSCFAAYQIVMTLILAANARVAVKYLEDISQHCGDNLPFISKFSGLQILIDDPVVGEALPDLVRGGDYIELLDAQLENMDQQMGIQWSFERQEHSSAALEPPETIWEAFGDQLAPNLGAGYTKASHESQLYAGLRAHGCSKSPAALNKIVDLLHDHNGQPIEINTYLDYSKERLREFRSKFGSVEFRWNPEHSPIEFSRSRIPTLHNFAQPSTPLTLGLIRARLIVGGVPQSGVDTLSLMQVGCIDVRYGVNESWQSSSYIMVWDRHFGELLGLHVGRTTEIIDDGPVSVGPFGALMHIRLSSNSDPWELPPSETANPRNCWGPYHLDLDPSPDLALDLPGRVGVI
;
A
#
# COMPACT_ATOMS: atom_id res chain seq x y z
N MET A 1 -21.00 2.01 -45.04
CA MET A 1 -20.52 3.16 -44.24
C MET A 1 -20.46 2.70 -42.78
N GLY A 2 -19.35 2.07 -42.39
CA GLY A 2 -19.12 1.63 -41.01
C GLY A 2 -18.22 2.66 -40.34
N GLY A 3 -18.68 3.24 -39.23
CA GLY A 3 -17.89 4.18 -38.43
C GLY A 3 -16.73 3.50 -37.69
N PRO A 4 -15.78 4.28 -37.15
CA PRO A 4 -14.59 3.77 -36.47
C PRO A 4 -14.89 2.92 -35.22
N HIS A 5 -16.12 2.91 -34.72
CA HIS A 5 -16.54 2.17 -33.52
C HIS A 5 -16.75 0.66 -33.74
N SER A 6 -17.07 0.21 -34.95
CA SER A 6 -17.31 -1.22 -35.23
C SER A 6 -16.04 -2.02 -35.54
N GLN A 7 -14.88 -1.37 -35.67
CA GLN A 7 -13.61 -2.04 -35.97
C GLN A 7 -12.86 -2.53 -34.71
N LEU A 8 -13.13 -1.97 -33.53
CA LEU A 8 -12.48 -2.40 -32.28
C LEU A 8 -13.07 -3.70 -31.71
N LEU A 9 -14.34 -4.01 -31.99
CA LEU A 9 -15.00 -5.25 -31.54
C LEU A 9 -14.72 -6.47 -32.43
N LEU A 10 -14.19 -6.27 -33.65
CA LEU A 10 -13.99 -7.35 -34.63
C LEU A 10 -12.62 -8.05 -34.57
N TRP A 11 -11.67 -7.55 -33.78
CA TRP A 11 -10.36 -8.21 -33.62
C TRP A 11 -10.31 -9.31 -32.55
N ALA A 12 -11.35 -9.45 -31.72
CA ALA A 12 -11.37 -10.46 -30.66
C ALA A 12 -12.01 -11.81 -31.05
N ALA A 13 -12.61 -11.93 -32.24
CA ALA A 13 -13.55 -13.01 -32.58
C ALA A 13 -13.09 -14.02 -33.65
N ARG A 14 -11.84 -13.98 -34.14
CA ARG A 14 -11.36 -14.97 -35.12
C ARG A 14 -9.99 -15.50 -34.73
N TYR A 15 -9.97 -16.65 -34.04
CA TYR A 15 -9.07 -17.81 -34.24
C TYR A 15 -9.30 -18.83 -33.11
N PRO A 16 -10.11 -19.89 -33.33
CA PRO A 16 -10.14 -21.05 -32.45
C PRO A 16 -9.06 -22.04 -32.92
N HIS A 17 -8.35 -22.62 -31.95
CA HIS A 17 -7.31 -23.68 -32.07
C HIS A 17 -5.86 -23.23 -32.29
N LEU A 18 -5.10 -23.15 -31.19
CA LEU A 18 -3.75 -23.73 -31.04
C LEU A 18 -3.39 -23.85 -29.54
N ARG A 19 -2.88 -25.03 -29.17
CA ARG A 19 -2.40 -25.44 -27.83
C ARG A 19 -1.07 -24.74 -27.46
N PRO A 20 -0.60 -24.83 -26.19
CA PRO A 20 0.07 -23.74 -25.48
C PRO A 20 1.56 -23.65 -25.83
N SER A 21 1.94 -22.52 -26.43
CA SER A 21 3.33 -22.16 -26.72
C SER A 21 3.51 -20.64 -26.63
N SER A 22 3.36 -20.04 -25.44
CA SER A 22 3.46 -18.58 -25.32
C SER A 22 3.94 -18.08 -23.95
N GLN A 23 5.04 -18.63 -23.44
CA GLN A 23 5.86 -17.94 -22.43
C GLN A 23 6.85 -16.91 -23.04
N ARG A 24 6.90 -16.76 -24.38
CA ARG A 24 7.85 -15.88 -25.07
C ARG A 24 7.26 -14.62 -25.72
N LEU A 25 5.94 -14.43 -25.71
CA LEU A 25 5.29 -13.34 -26.46
C LEU A 25 4.87 -12.12 -25.61
N LEU A 26 4.96 -12.18 -24.28
CA LEU A 26 4.69 -11.01 -23.40
C LEU A 26 5.85 -10.01 -23.30
N ARG A 27 6.98 -10.24 -24.00
CA ARG A 27 8.14 -9.33 -24.04
C ARG A 27 8.09 -8.27 -25.15
N GLY A 28 7.07 -8.29 -26.01
CA GLY A 28 7.10 -7.57 -27.29
C GLY A 28 6.49 -6.16 -27.35
N LEU A 29 5.85 -5.65 -26.29
CA LEU A 29 5.03 -4.42 -26.39
C LEU A 29 5.65 -3.15 -25.77
N TYR A 30 6.93 -3.19 -25.38
CA TYR A 30 7.69 -2.01 -24.99
C TYR A 30 8.93 -1.82 -25.89
N THR A 31 8.72 -1.71 -27.20
CA THR A 31 9.76 -1.26 -28.12
C THR A 31 9.86 0.26 -28.08
N SER A 32 10.73 0.74 -27.20
CA SER A 32 11.30 2.09 -27.25
C SER A 32 11.86 2.34 -28.66
N ALA A 33 11.43 3.44 -29.29
CA ALA A 33 11.97 3.93 -30.55
C ALA A 33 13.51 3.89 -30.55
N GLN A 34 14.09 3.17 -31.52
CA GLN A 34 15.52 3.12 -31.74
C GLN A 34 16.02 4.48 -32.22
N SER A 35 16.44 5.33 -31.29
CA SER A 35 17.36 6.42 -31.56
C SER A 35 18.74 5.80 -31.85
N SER A 36 19.36 6.20 -32.95
CA SER A 36 20.72 5.81 -33.35
C SER A 36 21.71 6.22 -32.26
N LYS A 37 22.12 5.27 -31.40
CA LYS A 37 23.09 5.51 -30.33
C LYS A 37 24.51 5.35 -30.87
N GLN A 38 25.35 6.36 -30.61
CA GLN A 38 26.81 6.23 -30.67
C GLN A 38 27.25 5.02 -29.82
N PRO A 39 28.34 4.33 -30.19
CA PRO A 39 28.90 3.25 -29.38
C PRO A 39 29.31 3.80 -28.01
N HIS A 40 28.81 3.17 -26.94
CA HIS A 40 29.13 3.53 -25.56
C HIS A 40 30.34 2.74 -25.05
N ASP A 41 31.20 3.37 -24.25
CA ASP A 41 32.35 2.71 -23.62
C ASP A 41 31.91 1.58 -22.66
N PRO A 42 32.62 0.45 -22.58
CA PRO A 42 32.25 -0.71 -21.77
C PRO A 42 32.55 -0.52 -20.27
N SER A 43 31.72 -1.12 -19.40
CA SER A 43 31.97 -1.17 -17.95
C SER A 43 33.06 -2.19 -17.58
N PRO A 44 33.66 -2.07 -16.38
CA PRO A 44 34.58 -3.07 -15.83
C PRO A 44 34.04 -4.51 -15.86
N SER A 45 32.76 -4.70 -15.54
CA SER A 45 32.14 -6.03 -15.54
C SER A 45 31.88 -6.57 -16.95
N GLU A 46 31.53 -5.71 -17.92
CA GLU A 46 31.41 -6.08 -19.34
C GLU A 46 32.77 -6.46 -19.95
N LEU A 47 33.84 -5.73 -19.62
CA LEU A 47 35.21 -6.07 -20.03
C LEU A 47 35.66 -7.41 -19.46
N LEU A 48 35.40 -7.66 -18.18
CA LEU A 48 35.77 -8.91 -17.52
C LEU A 48 34.97 -10.10 -18.06
N ARG A 49 33.67 -9.95 -18.30
CA ARG A 49 32.85 -10.98 -18.96
C ARG A 49 33.32 -11.24 -20.38
N PHE A 50 33.70 -10.20 -21.12
CA PHE A 50 34.25 -10.36 -22.46
C PHE A 50 35.58 -11.12 -22.44
N ILE A 51 36.48 -10.82 -21.52
CA ILE A 51 37.75 -11.57 -21.37
C ILE A 51 37.50 -13.05 -21.02
N LEU A 52 36.52 -13.34 -20.17
CA LEU A 52 36.26 -14.71 -19.71
C LEU A 52 35.43 -15.55 -20.69
N ASN A 53 34.44 -14.94 -21.35
CA ASN A 53 33.39 -15.64 -22.10
C ASN A 53 33.22 -15.14 -23.54
N ASP A 54 34.06 -14.23 -24.02
CA ASP A 54 33.98 -13.57 -25.33
C ASP A 54 32.62 -12.87 -25.58
N SER A 55 31.94 -12.49 -24.49
CA SER A 55 30.61 -11.89 -24.51
C SER A 55 30.44 -10.81 -23.45
N THR A 56 29.76 -9.72 -23.81
CA THR A 56 29.35 -8.65 -22.89
C THR A 56 28.00 -8.91 -22.23
N LYS A 57 27.26 -9.94 -22.67
CA LYS A 57 25.91 -10.23 -22.18
C LYS A 57 25.96 -10.74 -20.74
N SER A 58 25.17 -10.11 -19.87
CA SER A 58 24.87 -10.71 -18.56
C SER A 58 23.91 -11.88 -18.75
N ILE A 59 24.05 -12.92 -17.93
CA ILE A 59 23.19 -14.13 -17.93
C ILE A 59 21.71 -13.73 -17.68
N GLU A 60 21.46 -12.63 -16.98
CA GLU A 60 20.13 -12.16 -16.60
C GLU A 60 19.47 -11.20 -17.61
N SER A 61 20.23 -10.64 -18.57
CA SER A 61 19.73 -9.61 -19.51
C SER A 61 19.66 -10.15 -20.93
N LEU A 62 18.55 -10.78 -21.29
CA LEU A 62 18.30 -11.26 -22.65
C LEU A 62 18.01 -10.15 -23.68
N ASP A 63 17.78 -8.89 -23.27
CA ASP A 63 17.25 -7.83 -24.15
C ASP A 63 17.99 -6.47 -24.19
N SER A 64 19.21 -6.33 -23.66
CA SER A 64 19.96 -5.07 -23.86
C SER A 64 20.78 -5.11 -25.15
N GLY A 65 20.50 -4.13 -26.03
CA GLY A 65 21.06 -3.98 -27.37
C GLY A 65 22.58 -4.09 -27.46
N VAL A 66 22.98 -4.64 -28.60
CA VAL A 66 24.32 -4.99 -29.07
C VAL A 66 25.32 -3.84 -28.88
N ALA A 67 26.20 -3.95 -27.86
CA ALA A 67 27.54 -3.41 -28.00
C ALA A 67 28.31 -4.37 -28.92
N SER A 68 28.77 -3.89 -30.08
CA SER A 68 29.38 -4.75 -31.09
C SER A 68 30.66 -5.42 -30.54
N PRO A 69 30.78 -6.76 -30.55
CA PRO A 69 32.00 -7.48 -30.15
C PRO A 69 33.25 -6.95 -30.87
N SER A 70 33.07 -6.41 -32.07
CA SER A 70 34.10 -5.80 -32.93
C SER A 70 34.86 -4.67 -32.24
N TYR A 71 34.19 -3.79 -31.50
CA TYR A 71 34.82 -2.64 -30.84
C TYR A 71 35.68 -3.09 -29.64
N LEU A 72 35.23 -4.10 -28.90
CA LEU A 72 36.00 -4.68 -27.81
C LEU A 72 37.20 -5.47 -28.32
N HIS A 73 37.02 -6.27 -29.38
CA HIS A 73 38.15 -6.89 -30.06
C HIS A 73 39.15 -5.82 -30.50
N GLU A 74 38.71 -4.72 -31.12
CA GLU A 74 39.58 -3.63 -31.55
C GLU A 74 40.35 -2.99 -30.38
N LEU A 75 39.70 -2.81 -29.22
CA LEU A 75 40.32 -2.32 -28.00
C LEU A 75 41.47 -3.23 -27.52
N PHE A 76 41.27 -4.55 -27.58
CA PHE A 76 42.30 -5.55 -27.27
C PHE A 76 43.29 -5.81 -28.43
N SER A 77 42.94 -5.43 -29.67
CA SER A 77 43.72 -5.63 -30.89
C SER A 77 44.66 -4.48 -31.20
N THR A 78 44.58 -3.35 -30.47
CA THR A 78 45.49 -2.22 -30.66
C THR A 78 46.93 -2.70 -30.50
N GLN A 79 47.66 -2.69 -31.62
CA GLN A 79 49.03 -3.21 -31.73
C GLN A 79 49.91 -2.61 -30.63
N TRP A 80 50.49 -3.49 -29.83
CA TRP A 80 51.39 -3.10 -28.76
C TRP A 80 52.61 -2.39 -29.35
N LYS A 81 52.81 -1.12 -29.00
CA LYS A 81 54.06 -0.40 -29.33
C LYS A 81 55.20 -1.04 -28.53
N SER A 82 56.25 -1.48 -29.21
CA SER A 82 57.26 -2.42 -28.67
C SER A 82 58.08 -1.95 -27.45
N ASN A 83 57.91 -0.71 -26.97
CA ASN A 83 58.79 -0.12 -25.95
C ASN A 83 58.07 0.51 -24.76
N SER A 84 56.78 0.18 -24.55
CA SER A 84 56.05 0.60 -23.35
C SER A 84 55.26 -0.60 -22.82
N PRO A 85 55.49 -1.07 -21.57
CA PRO A 85 54.58 -2.04 -20.98
C PRO A 85 53.17 -1.45 -21.01
N PRO A 86 52.13 -2.25 -21.34
CA PRO A 86 50.77 -1.75 -21.30
C PRO A 86 50.50 -1.21 -19.89
N ALA A 87 49.79 -0.08 -19.81
CA ALA A 87 49.23 0.32 -18.54
C ALA A 87 48.43 -0.89 -18.01
N PRO A 88 48.62 -1.30 -16.74
CA PRO A 88 48.05 -2.56 -16.25
C PRO A 88 46.55 -2.55 -16.52
N LEU A 89 45.92 -3.69 -16.86
CA LEU A 89 44.47 -3.76 -17.15
C LEU A 89 43.59 -3.01 -16.11
N TRP A 90 44.08 -2.91 -14.88
CA TRP A 90 43.54 -2.12 -13.78
C TRP A 90 43.41 -0.59 -14.06
N THR A 91 44.22 0.01 -14.92
CA THR A 91 44.08 1.41 -15.34
C THR A 91 42.94 1.61 -16.32
N SER A 92 42.53 0.59 -17.07
CA SER A 92 41.32 0.60 -17.89
C SER A 92 40.06 0.24 -17.07
N LEU A 93 40.25 -0.36 -15.90
CA LEU A 93 39.21 -0.62 -14.89
C LEU A 93 39.00 0.57 -13.93
N LYS A 94 39.95 1.52 -13.87
CA LYS A 94 39.68 2.88 -13.38
C LYS A 94 38.80 3.52 -14.43
N GLY A 95 37.53 3.75 -14.11
CA GLY A 95 36.53 4.28 -15.06
C GLY A 95 37.11 5.36 -15.98
N LEU A 96 36.86 5.19 -17.28
CA LEU A 96 37.22 6.17 -18.30
C LEU A 96 36.67 7.55 -17.91
N ALA A 97 37.40 8.60 -18.32
CA ALA A 97 37.30 9.99 -17.87
C ALA A 97 35.90 10.45 -17.43
N PRO A 98 35.78 11.23 -16.35
CA PRO A 98 34.49 11.61 -15.76
C PRO A 98 33.59 12.34 -16.76
N HIS A 99 32.68 11.61 -17.42
CA HIS A 99 31.64 12.18 -18.26
C HIS A 99 30.41 12.47 -17.39
N ASN A 100 30.58 13.46 -16.51
CA ASN A 100 29.64 13.86 -15.48
C ASN A 100 28.23 14.19 -16.02
N GLU A 101 28.15 14.71 -17.25
CA GLU A 101 26.88 14.98 -17.93
C GLU A 101 26.13 13.70 -18.33
N GLU A 102 26.85 12.62 -18.66
CA GLU A 102 26.25 11.34 -19.05
C GLU A 102 25.68 10.59 -17.85
N LEU A 103 26.35 10.67 -16.69
CA LEU A 103 25.85 10.16 -15.41
C LEU A 103 24.51 10.84 -15.05
N LEU A 104 24.47 12.18 -15.12
CA LEU A 104 23.25 12.95 -14.83
C LEU A 104 22.13 12.67 -15.84
N ARG A 105 22.45 12.62 -17.13
CA ARG A 105 21.49 12.27 -18.20
C ARG A 105 20.97 10.85 -18.01
N GLY A 106 21.84 9.91 -17.66
CA GLY A 106 21.51 8.51 -17.45
C GLY A 106 20.54 8.32 -16.28
N LEU A 107 20.84 8.89 -15.11
CA LEU A 107 19.94 8.87 -13.94
C LEU A 107 18.59 9.55 -14.23
N ARG A 108 18.59 10.63 -15.04
CA ARG A 108 17.36 11.37 -15.37
C ARG A 108 16.44 10.65 -16.35
N THR A 109 16.97 9.94 -17.34
CA THR A 109 16.13 9.45 -18.46
C THR A 109 16.39 8.02 -18.93
N HIS A 110 17.51 7.37 -18.57
CA HIS A 110 17.92 6.09 -19.17
C HIS A 110 17.85 4.89 -18.22
N VAL A 111 17.72 5.10 -16.90
CA VAL A 111 17.60 4.00 -15.95
C VAL A 111 16.14 3.55 -15.83
N SER A 112 15.83 2.40 -16.44
CA SER A 112 14.55 1.70 -16.30
C SER A 112 14.64 0.38 -15.52
N ASN A 113 15.85 -0.17 -15.35
CA ASN A 113 16.10 -1.43 -14.66
C ASN A 113 17.41 -1.40 -13.85
N LEU A 114 17.56 -2.36 -12.92
CA LEU A 114 18.74 -2.43 -12.04
C LEU A 114 20.04 -2.71 -12.78
N SER A 115 20.01 -3.48 -13.87
CA SER A 115 21.23 -3.79 -14.64
C SER A 115 21.82 -2.54 -15.28
N SER A 116 20.96 -1.65 -15.79
CA SER A 116 21.35 -0.34 -16.34
C SER A 116 21.85 0.60 -15.24
N LEU A 117 21.25 0.56 -14.04
CA LEU A 117 21.72 1.33 -12.89
C LEU A 117 23.10 0.85 -12.42
N ARG A 118 23.30 -0.46 -12.25
CA ARG A 118 24.59 -1.07 -11.88
C ARG A 118 25.68 -0.69 -12.88
N ASN A 119 25.39 -0.83 -14.17
CA ASN A 119 26.32 -0.49 -15.24
C ASN A 119 26.73 0.99 -15.20
N LEU A 120 25.75 1.89 -15.02
CA LEU A 120 25.97 3.32 -14.91
C LEU A 120 26.81 3.67 -13.66
N ILE A 121 26.53 3.08 -12.51
CA ILE A 121 27.32 3.26 -11.28
C ILE A 121 28.76 2.76 -11.50
N GLU A 122 28.94 1.56 -12.05
CA GLU A 122 30.27 0.97 -12.27
C GLU A 122 31.13 1.80 -13.21
N ARG A 123 30.53 2.45 -14.23
CA ARG A 123 31.23 3.28 -15.20
C ARG A 123 31.63 4.64 -14.64
N TYR A 124 30.71 5.32 -13.97
CA TYR A 124 30.85 6.74 -13.70
C TYR A 124 31.06 7.09 -12.23
N ALA A 125 30.96 6.15 -11.29
CA ALA A 125 31.18 6.38 -9.85
C ALA A 125 32.48 5.73 -9.37
N ASN A 126 33.60 6.25 -9.90
CA ASN A 126 34.94 5.73 -9.62
C ASN A 126 35.85 6.75 -8.92
N ASP A 127 35.43 8.01 -8.82
CA ASP A 127 36.15 9.12 -8.22
C ASP A 127 35.23 9.96 -7.32
N GLU A 128 35.81 10.93 -6.59
CA GLU A 128 35.05 11.82 -5.70
C GLU A 128 33.97 12.60 -6.44
N ASN A 129 34.23 13.04 -7.67
CA ASN A 129 33.27 13.79 -8.48
C ASN A 129 32.08 12.94 -8.90
N GLY A 130 32.31 11.71 -9.38
CA GLY A 130 31.24 10.77 -9.75
C GLY A 130 30.41 10.34 -8.54
N ALA A 131 31.05 10.11 -7.39
CA ALA A 131 30.37 9.81 -6.13
C ALA A 131 29.56 11.01 -5.61
N ALA A 132 30.11 12.23 -5.69
CA ALA A 132 29.37 13.45 -5.34
C ALA A 132 28.18 13.66 -6.28
N LEU A 133 28.33 13.35 -7.57
CA LEU A 133 27.25 13.49 -8.55
C LEU A 133 26.10 12.50 -8.36
N LEU A 134 26.41 11.24 -8.04
CA LEU A 134 25.39 10.27 -7.62
C LEU A 134 24.60 10.73 -6.40
N GLN A 135 25.29 11.43 -5.49
CA GLN A 135 24.76 11.86 -4.20
C GLN A 135 24.27 13.33 -4.23
N THR A 136 24.28 14.00 -5.39
CA THR A 136 23.85 15.40 -5.53
C THR A 136 22.40 15.59 -5.06
N LYS A 137 22.13 16.73 -4.41
CA LYS A 137 20.78 17.09 -3.90
C LYS A 137 20.20 15.95 -3.06
N ASP A 138 20.95 15.52 -2.04
CA ASP A 138 20.58 14.44 -1.12
C ASP A 138 20.28 13.10 -1.80
N GLY A 139 20.88 12.82 -2.97
CA GLY A 139 20.62 11.60 -3.72
C GLY A 139 19.23 11.51 -4.35
N THR A 140 18.54 12.64 -4.54
CA THR A 140 17.20 12.68 -5.18
C THR A 140 17.16 12.00 -6.55
N LEU A 141 18.20 12.16 -7.37
CA LEU A 141 18.29 11.51 -8.69
C LEU A 141 18.44 9.99 -8.56
N LEU A 142 19.24 9.51 -7.62
CA LEU A 142 19.36 8.09 -7.32
C LEU A 142 18.01 7.54 -6.84
N ARG A 143 17.33 8.23 -5.93
CA ARG A 143 15.99 7.84 -5.45
C ARG A 143 14.97 7.74 -6.58
N LEU A 144 14.93 8.73 -7.49
CA LEU A 144 14.05 8.69 -8.66
C LEU A 144 14.39 7.53 -9.60
N ALA A 145 15.69 7.22 -9.77
CA ALA A 145 16.12 6.06 -10.55
C ALA A 145 15.68 4.74 -9.88
N LEU A 146 15.86 4.61 -8.56
CA LEU A 146 15.41 3.45 -7.80
C LEU A 146 13.88 3.27 -7.86
N GLN A 147 13.11 4.36 -7.74
CA GLN A 147 11.65 4.34 -7.90
C GLN A 147 11.21 3.85 -9.28
N ARG A 148 11.97 4.18 -10.33
CA ARG A 148 11.71 3.61 -11.67
C ARG A 148 12.08 2.14 -11.74
N CYS A 149 13.17 1.74 -11.09
CA CYS A 149 13.58 0.33 -11.01
C CYS A 149 12.57 -0.53 -10.25
N GLN A 150 11.86 -0.01 -9.25
CA GLN A 150 10.79 -0.72 -8.52
C GLN A 150 9.69 -1.26 -9.45
N ARG A 151 9.49 -0.65 -10.63
CA ARG A 151 8.50 -1.15 -11.61
C ARG A 151 8.89 -2.48 -12.26
N GLN A 152 10.17 -2.84 -12.24
CA GLN A 152 10.69 -4.00 -12.99
C GLN A 152 11.55 -4.94 -12.14
N ASN A 153 11.88 -4.56 -10.90
CA ASN A 153 12.81 -5.29 -10.04
C ASN A 153 12.22 -5.38 -8.64
N THR A 154 12.56 -6.45 -7.93
CA THR A 154 12.01 -6.72 -6.59
C THR A 154 12.69 -5.83 -5.54
N LEU A 155 12.00 -5.57 -4.42
CA LEU A 155 12.56 -4.76 -3.34
C LEU A 155 13.88 -5.32 -2.77
N PRO A 156 14.04 -6.65 -2.56
CA PRO A 156 15.31 -7.24 -2.16
C PRO A 156 16.45 -7.00 -3.15
N GLU A 157 16.18 -7.07 -4.46
CA GLU A 157 17.20 -6.78 -5.49
C GLU A 157 17.66 -5.33 -5.41
N ILE A 158 16.71 -4.40 -5.23
CA ILE A 158 16.98 -2.97 -5.09
C ILE A 158 17.82 -2.70 -3.83
N LEU A 159 17.45 -3.32 -2.71
CA LEU A 159 18.18 -3.23 -1.45
C LEU A 159 19.62 -3.77 -1.57
N SER A 160 19.81 -4.87 -2.32
CA SER A 160 21.15 -5.39 -2.65
C SER A 160 21.97 -4.37 -3.42
N VAL A 161 21.40 -3.70 -4.44
CA VAL A 161 22.14 -2.68 -5.21
C VAL A 161 22.56 -1.49 -4.35
N VAL A 162 21.68 -1.03 -3.44
CA VAL A 162 22.03 0.07 -2.53
C VAL A 162 23.12 -0.35 -1.54
N SER A 163 23.06 -1.58 -1.04
CA SER A 163 24.08 -2.15 -0.16
C SER A 163 25.43 -2.29 -0.87
N ASP A 164 25.42 -2.79 -2.11
CA ASP A 164 26.62 -2.90 -2.96
C ASP A 164 27.22 -1.53 -3.28
N LEU A 165 26.39 -0.52 -3.54
CA LEU A 165 26.82 0.86 -3.74
C LEU A 165 27.51 1.42 -2.50
N ALA A 166 26.89 1.26 -1.32
CA ALA A 166 27.48 1.73 -0.06
C ALA A 166 28.81 1.04 0.23
N ALA A 167 28.88 -0.29 0.07
CA ALA A 167 30.11 -1.07 0.24
C ALA A 167 31.19 -0.69 -0.77
N ARG A 168 30.82 -0.40 -2.03
CA ARG A 168 31.76 0.06 -3.06
C ARG A 168 32.35 1.41 -2.70
N LEU A 169 31.52 2.38 -2.33
CA LEU A 169 31.99 3.72 -1.97
C LEU A 169 32.92 3.67 -0.75
N ASP A 170 32.57 2.87 0.27
CA ASP A 170 33.43 2.69 1.45
C ASP A 170 34.75 2.01 1.10
N ARG A 171 34.74 0.97 0.25
CA ARG A 171 35.97 0.32 -0.26
C ARG A 171 36.86 1.28 -1.05
N LEU A 172 36.28 2.20 -1.80
CA LEU A 172 37.00 3.23 -2.55
C LEU A 172 37.42 4.41 -1.65
N GLN A 173 37.12 4.37 -0.35
CA GLN A 173 37.37 5.46 0.62
C GLN A 173 36.72 6.79 0.20
N LEU A 174 35.62 6.73 -0.55
CA LEU A 174 34.86 7.90 -0.97
C LEU A 174 33.82 8.27 0.08
N SER A 175 33.49 9.56 0.19
CA SER A 175 32.47 10.02 1.13
C SER A 175 31.08 9.52 0.73
N VAL A 176 30.43 8.84 1.68
CA VAL A 176 29.03 8.42 1.54
C VAL A 176 28.17 9.43 2.28
N HIS A 177 27.30 10.10 1.54
CA HIS A 177 26.32 11.05 2.03
C HIS A 177 25.30 10.34 2.94
N PRO A 178 24.88 10.95 4.05
CA PRO A 178 23.92 10.36 5.00
C PRO A 178 22.63 9.87 4.34
N SER A 179 22.15 10.58 3.31
CA SER A 179 20.92 10.22 2.59
C SER A 179 20.96 8.86 1.89
N THR A 180 22.16 8.35 1.53
CA THR A 180 22.33 7.01 0.98
C THR A 180 22.04 5.96 2.05
N TYR A 181 22.54 6.14 3.27
CA TYR A 181 22.25 5.27 4.41
C TYR A 181 20.78 5.34 4.81
N THR A 182 20.18 6.54 4.86
CA THR A 182 18.75 6.71 5.10
C THR A 182 17.92 5.98 4.04
N THR A 183 18.30 6.04 2.76
CA THR A 183 17.63 5.31 1.69
C THR A 183 17.77 3.79 1.87
N GLY A 184 18.94 3.32 2.29
CA GLY A 184 19.16 1.92 2.65
C GLY A 184 18.28 1.45 3.81
N MET A 185 18.18 2.25 4.89
CA MET A 185 17.30 2.00 6.03
C MET A 185 15.82 1.94 5.62
N LEU A 186 15.37 2.89 4.78
CA LEU A 186 14.00 2.93 4.25
C LEU A 186 13.65 1.63 3.50
N LEU A 187 14.52 1.21 2.57
CA LEU A 187 14.32 -0.02 1.80
C LEU A 187 14.40 -1.28 2.67
N ALA A 188 15.29 -1.29 3.68
CA ALA A 188 15.38 -2.38 4.64
C ALA A 188 14.10 -2.51 5.47
N MET A 189 13.51 -1.38 5.89
CA MET A 189 12.24 -1.33 6.63
C MET A 189 11.06 -1.78 5.79
N LEU A 190 10.93 -1.30 4.54
CA LEU A 190 9.90 -1.76 3.60
C LEU A 190 9.98 -3.28 3.35
N ASN A 191 11.19 -3.84 3.34
CA ASN A 191 11.40 -5.28 3.14
C ASN A 191 11.42 -6.10 4.44
N LEU A 192 11.22 -5.45 5.60
CA LEU A 192 11.39 -6.03 6.94
C LEU A 192 12.71 -6.82 7.12
N SER A 193 13.79 -6.36 6.48
CA SER A 193 15.09 -7.01 6.51
C SER A 193 15.92 -6.52 7.69
N THR A 194 15.83 -7.25 8.81
CA THR A 194 16.63 -6.99 10.02
C THR A 194 18.15 -7.02 9.79
N PRO A 195 18.76 -7.94 9.00
CA PRO A 195 20.21 -7.92 8.80
C PRO A 195 20.68 -6.71 8.00
N ALA A 196 19.91 -6.27 6.99
CA ALA A 196 20.24 -5.08 6.21
C ALA A 196 20.10 -3.80 7.05
N LEU A 197 19.04 -3.72 7.87
CA LEU A 197 18.85 -2.60 8.79
C LEU A 197 20.03 -2.49 9.77
N GLY A 198 20.40 -3.59 10.41
CA GLY A 198 21.54 -3.63 11.34
C GLY A 198 22.86 -3.21 10.68
N GLN A 199 23.08 -3.58 9.41
CA GLN A 199 24.27 -3.14 8.64
C GLN A 199 24.27 -1.62 8.43
N PHE A 200 23.15 -1.03 8.02
CA PHE A 200 23.07 0.42 7.80
C PHE A 200 23.16 1.20 9.12
N LEU A 201 22.59 0.69 10.22
CA LEU A 201 22.71 1.28 11.57
C LEU A 201 24.16 1.24 12.07
N ALA A 202 24.86 0.11 11.89
CA ALA A 202 26.27 -0.02 12.23
C ALA A 202 27.15 0.96 11.44
N ALA A 203 26.92 1.07 10.13
CA ALA A 203 27.64 2.04 9.30
C ALA A 203 27.33 3.49 9.69
N HIS A 204 26.08 3.78 10.07
CA HIS A 204 25.66 5.09 10.55
C HIS A 204 26.43 5.51 11.80
N ARG A 205 26.53 4.61 12.79
CA ARG A 205 27.27 4.85 14.04
C ARG A 205 28.77 4.93 13.82
N LEU A 206 29.35 4.04 13.00
CA LEU A 206 30.79 4.00 12.74
C LEU A 206 31.31 5.31 12.11
N LYS A 207 30.50 5.95 11.26
CA LYS A 207 30.85 7.22 10.61
C LYS A 207 30.42 8.45 11.41
N GLU A 208 29.95 8.27 12.65
CA GLU A 208 29.50 9.34 13.56
C GLU A 208 28.50 10.31 12.89
N MET A 209 27.58 9.77 12.09
CA MET A 209 26.61 10.58 11.37
C MET A 209 25.61 11.24 12.34
N PRO A 210 25.14 12.46 12.03
CA PRO A 210 24.10 13.12 12.82
C PRO A 210 22.80 12.31 12.80
N ALA A 211 21.92 12.51 13.79
CA ALA A 211 20.60 11.89 13.74
C ALA A 211 19.82 12.28 12.50
N LEU A 212 18.86 11.42 12.19
CA LEU A 212 17.92 11.62 11.10
C LEU A 212 17.13 12.90 11.31
N GLY A 213 16.89 13.62 10.22
CA GLY A 213 15.93 14.72 10.20
C GLY A 213 14.50 14.22 10.47
N LEU A 214 13.59 15.16 10.74
CA LEU A 214 12.19 14.85 11.02
C LEU A 214 11.54 14.06 9.87
N ARG A 215 11.73 14.54 8.63
CA ARG A 215 11.14 13.94 7.42
C ARG A 215 11.71 12.55 7.13
N GLU A 216 13.00 12.36 7.35
CA GLU A 216 13.68 11.08 7.18
C GLU A 216 13.21 10.08 8.23
N SER A 217 13.10 10.50 9.49
CA SER A 217 12.60 9.68 10.61
C SER A 217 11.18 9.19 10.33
N MET A 218 10.26 10.11 9.98
CA MET A 218 8.88 9.77 9.65
C MET A 218 8.81 8.73 8.53
N ARG A 219 9.48 8.96 7.41
CA ARG A 219 9.46 8.03 6.28
C ARG A 219 9.94 6.62 6.64
N VAL A 220 10.96 6.51 7.50
CA VAL A 220 11.47 5.21 7.96
C VAL A 220 10.44 4.47 8.80
N ILE A 221 9.67 5.20 9.60
CA ILE A 221 8.65 4.65 10.48
C ILE A 221 7.38 4.31 9.73
N GLU A 222 6.88 5.20 8.87
CA GLU A 222 5.76 4.96 7.97
C GLU A 222 6.00 3.70 7.14
N SER A 223 7.19 3.61 6.52
CA SER A 223 7.63 2.44 5.73
C SER A 223 7.58 1.13 6.52
N CYS A 224 8.03 1.14 7.78
CA CYS A 224 8.03 -0.06 8.61
C CYS A 224 6.63 -0.42 9.08
N SER A 225 5.84 0.58 9.50
CA SER A 225 4.45 0.37 9.90
C SER A 225 3.66 -0.26 8.76
N GLU A 226 3.74 0.31 7.55
CA GLU A 226 3.06 -0.20 6.36
C GLU A 226 3.48 -1.66 6.07
N ALA A 227 4.78 -1.95 6.08
CA ALA A 227 5.28 -3.29 5.82
C ALA A 227 4.83 -4.30 6.89
N LEU A 228 4.79 -3.91 8.17
CA LEU A 228 4.30 -4.76 9.26
C LEU A 228 2.80 -5.02 9.17
N ASP A 229 2.03 -4.01 8.78
CA ASP A 229 0.57 -4.12 8.61
C ASP A 229 0.26 -5.11 7.48
N CYS A 230 0.90 -4.96 6.32
CA CYS A 230 0.78 -5.90 5.20
C CYS A 230 1.22 -7.31 5.60
N LYS A 231 2.37 -7.44 6.28
CA LYS A 231 2.90 -8.74 6.67
C LYS A 231 2.02 -9.45 7.70
N SER A 232 1.46 -8.71 8.65
CA SER A 232 0.54 -9.26 9.67
C SER A 232 -0.80 -9.69 9.06
N PHE A 233 -1.20 -9.12 7.93
CA PHE A 233 -2.37 -9.55 7.18
C PHE A 233 -2.09 -10.85 6.41
N GLU A 234 -0.93 -10.95 5.74
CA GLU A 234 -0.53 -12.16 5.01
C GLU A 234 -0.17 -13.34 5.93
N ASP A 235 0.44 -13.06 7.09
CA ASP A 235 0.93 -14.04 8.04
C ASP A 235 0.68 -13.54 9.48
N PRO A 236 -0.45 -13.91 10.10
CA PRO A 236 -0.75 -13.52 11.48
C PRO A 236 0.25 -14.02 12.52
N ALA A 237 1.04 -15.06 12.19
CA ALA A 237 2.04 -15.66 13.08
C ALA A 237 3.45 -15.08 12.87
N TYR A 238 3.59 -14.01 12.08
CA TYR A 238 4.87 -13.37 11.82
C TYR A 238 5.56 -12.91 13.11
N ASP A 239 6.80 -13.37 13.31
CA ASP A 239 7.61 -13.00 14.46
C ASP A 239 8.15 -11.58 14.33
N ARG A 240 7.67 -10.69 15.21
CA ARG A 240 8.05 -9.27 15.26
C ARG A 240 9.29 -9.01 16.12
N SER A 241 9.76 -10.01 16.88
CA SER A 241 10.79 -9.84 17.92
C SER A 241 12.13 -9.36 17.35
N LEU A 242 12.53 -9.86 16.18
CA LEU A 242 13.78 -9.46 15.53
C LEU A 242 13.76 -7.99 15.11
N MET A 243 12.63 -7.51 14.60
CA MET A 243 12.47 -6.11 14.18
C MET A 243 12.39 -5.19 15.40
N LEU A 244 11.66 -5.62 16.45
CA LEU A 244 11.63 -4.92 17.74
C LEU A 244 13.03 -4.73 18.30
N ALA A 245 13.87 -5.77 18.26
CA ALA A 245 15.22 -5.74 18.78
C ALA A 245 16.14 -4.79 18.01
N GLU A 246 16.06 -4.72 16.68
CA GLU A 246 16.85 -3.76 15.89
C GLU A 246 16.37 -2.30 16.08
N ILE A 247 15.08 -2.09 16.36
CA ILE A 247 14.51 -0.74 16.55
C ILE A 247 14.77 -0.21 17.96
N THR A 248 14.50 -1.01 18.99
CA THR A 248 14.49 -0.58 20.41
C THR A 248 15.64 -1.17 21.24
N GLY A 249 16.25 -2.26 20.77
CA GLY A 249 17.17 -3.07 21.58
C GLY A 249 16.49 -3.91 22.65
N GLU A 250 15.16 -4.01 22.65
CA GLU A 250 14.40 -4.91 23.53
C GLU A 250 14.39 -6.34 22.97
N GLY A 251 14.47 -7.34 23.84
CA GLY A 251 14.42 -8.77 23.49
C GLY A 251 15.73 -9.53 23.75
N ASP A 252 15.63 -10.86 23.81
CA ASP A 252 16.74 -11.75 24.20
C ASP A 252 17.80 -11.96 23.09
N PHE A 253 17.50 -11.50 21.87
CA PHE A 253 18.23 -11.90 20.67
C PHE A 253 19.40 -10.98 20.28
N ILE A 254 19.63 -9.85 20.97
CA ILE A 254 20.66 -8.86 20.58
C ILE A 254 21.53 -8.40 21.76
N ALA A 255 22.84 -8.28 21.51
CA ALA A 255 23.79 -7.69 22.45
C ALA A 255 23.47 -6.20 22.69
N ARG A 256 23.37 -5.79 23.97
CA ARG A 256 22.95 -4.45 24.41
C ARG A 256 23.72 -3.27 23.78
N ASP A 257 24.93 -3.51 23.27
CA ASP A 257 25.83 -2.51 22.67
C ASP A 257 25.62 -2.22 21.18
N ARG A 258 24.70 -2.92 20.49
CA ARG A 258 24.41 -2.62 19.08
C ARG A 258 23.69 -1.28 18.91
N PRO A 259 23.95 -0.54 17.80
CA PRO A 259 23.22 0.67 17.48
C PRO A 259 21.74 0.35 17.23
N ARG A 260 20.84 1.12 17.85
CA ARG A 260 19.39 0.97 17.71
C ARG A 260 18.86 2.09 16.85
N LEU A 261 17.78 1.84 16.11
CA LEU A 261 17.11 2.91 15.37
C LEU A 261 16.61 4.00 16.32
N HIS A 262 16.09 3.62 17.49
CA HIS A 262 15.60 4.56 18.51
C HIS A 262 16.59 5.69 18.80
N ASP A 263 17.89 5.40 18.87
CA ASP A 263 18.92 6.38 19.28
C ASP A 263 19.24 7.43 18.19
N ILE A 264 18.85 7.17 16.94
CA ILE A 264 19.15 8.04 15.79
C ILE A 264 17.93 8.79 15.26
N LEU A 265 16.74 8.58 15.84
CA LEU A 265 15.51 9.28 15.47
C LEU A 265 15.52 10.73 15.96
N TYR A 266 14.78 11.59 15.25
CA TYR A 266 14.75 13.02 15.50
C TYR A 266 14.32 13.40 16.94
N TRP A 267 13.30 12.73 17.48
CA TRP A 267 12.66 13.08 18.77
C TRP A 267 13.25 12.39 20.00
N THR A 268 14.21 11.48 19.83
CA THR A 268 14.85 10.74 20.94
C THR A 268 16.18 11.36 21.36
N GLN A 269 16.71 12.31 20.59
CA GLN A 269 17.96 12.95 20.90
C GLN A 269 17.89 13.80 22.18
N PRO A 270 18.90 13.74 23.07
CA PRO A 270 19.10 14.75 24.09
C PRO A 270 19.69 16.00 23.44
N ARG A 271 18.97 17.12 23.41
CA ARG A 271 19.60 18.45 23.30
C ARG A 271 19.06 19.35 24.40
N ASP A 272 19.94 20.24 24.85
CA ASP A 272 19.78 21.24 25.92
C ASP A 272 18.72 22.34 25.64
N GLN A 273 17.71 22.08 24.80
CA GLN A 273 16.59 22.98 24.57
C GLN A 273 15.29 22.21 24.80
N GLU A 274 14.82 22.29 26.04
CA GLU A 274 13.71 21.49 26.61
C GLU A 274 12.31 21.80 26.05
N ASP A 275 12.11 22.84 25.23
CA ASP A 275 10.75 23.38 25.01
C ASP A 275 10.15 23.21 23.59
N VAL A 276 10.84 22.64 22.60
CA VAL A 276 10.35 22.71 21.18
C VAL A 276 10.36 21.37 20.42
N ARG A 277 10.51 20.20 21.06
CA ARG A 277 10.65 18.92 20.30
C ARG A 277 9.36 18.15 20.07
N TYR A 278 8.41 18.27 20.99
CA TYR A 278 7.09 17.64 20.84
C TYR A 278 6.03 18.58 20.25
N THR A 279 6.44 19.73 19.71
CA THR A 279 5.56 20.63 18.97
C THR A 279 5.10 20.05 17.63
N SER A 280 5.76 19.00 17.11
CA SER A 280 5.22 18.15 16.04
C SER A 280 4.55 16.89 16.62
N GLN A 281 3.51 17.07 17.43
CA GLN A 281 2.77 15.97 18.08
C GLN A 281 2.38 14.84 17.12
N LEU A 282 2.06 15.19 15.87
CA LEU A 282 1.71 14.24 14.80
C LEU A 282 2.86 13.26 14.46
N SER A 283 4.13 13.69 14.49
CA SER A 283 5.25 12.84 14.09
C SER A 283 5.68 11.85 15.18
N ALA A 284 5.48 12.19 16.45
CA ALA A 284 5.76 11.28 17.56
C ALA A 284 4.70 10.19 17.67
N GLN A 285 3.46 10.49 17.29
CA GLN A 285 2.34 9.55 17.28
C GLN A 285 2.65 8.30 16.43
N GLU A 286 3.07 8.48 15.17
CA GLU A 286 3.35 7.36 14.25
C GLU A 286 4.40 6.39 14.81
N TYR A 287 5.42 6.95 15.49
CA TYR A 287 6.43 6.14 16.15
C TYR A 287 5.89 5.36 17.34
N ILE A 288 5.05 5.98 18.16
CA ILE A 288 4.42 5.31 19.31
C ILE A 288 3.46 4.22 18.83
N CYS A 289 2.71 4.46 17.74
CA CYS A 289 1.91 3.44 17.07
C CYS A 289 2.78 2.28 16.58
N LEU A 290 3.93 2.54 15.97
CA LEU A 290 4.87 1.50 15.55
C LEU A 290 5.39 0.67 16.76
N LEU A 291 5.75 1.33 17.86
CA LEU A 291 6.18 0.65 19.09
C LEU A 291 5.08 -0.24 19.67
N ALA A 292 3.82 0.22 19.66
CA ALA A 292 2.67 -0.56 20.07
C ALA A 292 2.47 -1.80 19.18
N LYS A 293 2.60 -1.68 17.85
CA LYS A 293 2.49 -2.80 16.89
C LYS A 293 3.59 -3.85 17.09
N LEU A 294 4.80 -3.40 17.38
CA LEU A 294 5.95 -4.26 17.67
C LEU A 294 5.88 -4.93 19.04
N GLY A 295 5.02 -4.45 19.94
CA GLY A 295 4.90 -4.97 21.30
C GLY A 295 6.00 -4.50 22.26
N SER A 296 6.58 -3.32 22.01
CA SER A 296 7.57 -2.73 22.93
C SER A 296 6.91 -2.34 24.25
N VAL A 297 7.60 -2.57 25.38
CA VAL A 297 7.05 -2.29 26.72
C VAL A 297 7.77 -1.12 27.40
N GLU A 298 9.09 -1.09 27.41
CA GLU A 298 9.85 -0.10 28.18
C GLU A 298 9.96 1.22 27.42
N VAL A 299 10.36 1.15 26.14
CA VAL A 299 10.45 2.32 25.27
C VAL A 299 9.07 2.92 25.04
N LEU A 300 8.04 2.08 24.83
CA LEU A 300 6.67 2.54 24.66
C LEU A 300 6.17 3.36 25.87
N ARG A 301 6.40 2.87 27.10
CA ARG A 301 5.99 3.57 28.33
C ARG A 301 6.71 4.92 28.47
N THR A 302 8.00 4.95 28.13
CA THR A 302 8.81 6.17 28.21
C THR A 302 8.36 7.21 27.18
N CYS A 303 8.16 6.79 25.92
CA CYS A 303 7.67 7.65 24.87
C CYS A 303 6.24 8.15 25.15
N TRP A 304 5.36 7.29 25.68
CA TRP A 304 4.00 7.68 26.09
C TRP A 304 4.01 8.76 27.17
N GLY A 305 4.79 8.59 28.24
CA GLY A 305 4.85 9.58 29.31
C GLY A 305 5.35 10.95 28.85
N ASN A 306 6.26 10.99 27.87
CA ASN A 306 6.70 12.24 27.25
C ASN A 306 5.65 12.81 26.29
N PHE A 307 4.95 11.96 25.54
CA PHE A 307 3.88 12.37 24.63
C PHE A 307 2.69 12.98 25.39
N LEU A 308 2.25 12.33 26.48
CA LEU A 308 1.12 12.74 27.32
C LEU A 308 1.29 14.17 27.86
N LYS A 309 2.50 14.52 28.34
CA LYS A 309 2.82 15.88 28.83
C LYS A 309 2.58 16.98 27.79
N ASN A 310 2.63 16.62 26.52
CA ASN A 310 2.50 17.56 25.41
C ASN A 310 1.09 17.58 24.82
N ILE A 311 0.17 16.72 25.26
CA ILE A 311 -1.22 16.73 24.76
C ILE A 311 -1.90 18.03 25.20
N GLN A 312 -2.55 18.70 24.24
CA GLN A 312 -3.33 19.91 24.47
C GLN A 312 -4.82 19.56 24.45
N PRO A 313 -5.55 19.62 25.58
CA PRO A 313 -6.96 19.19 25.67
C PRO A 313 -7.92 19.96 24.75
N LYS A 314 -7.55 21.19 24.37
CA LYS A 314 -8.37 22.05 23.48
C LYS A 314 -8.08 21.83 21.99
N ASN A 315 -7.05 21.05 21.67
CA ASN A 315 -6.65 20.78 20.29
C ASN A 315 -7.11 19.38 19.88
N HIS A 316 -8.08 19.32 18.96
CA HIS A 316 -8.64 18.07 18.45
C HIS A 316 -7.57 17.17 17.82
N HIS A 317 -6.60 17.73 17.09
CA HIS A 317 -5.52 16.93 16.48
C HIS A 317 -4.65 16.22 17.53
N SER A 318 -4.35 16.88 18.65
CA SER A 318 -3.57 16.27 19.74
C SER A 318 -4.32 15.12 20.39
N CYS A 319 -5.63 15.29 20.62
CA CYS A 319 -6.47 14.27 21.23
C CYS A 319 -6.68 13.09 20.28
N PHE A 320 -6.92 13.35 18.99
CA PHE A 320 -7.02 12.32 17.97
C PHE A 320 -5.73 11.51 17.85
N ALA A 321 -4.56 12.16 17.88
CA ALA A 321 -3.28 11.45 17.89
C ALA A 321 -3.17 10.49 19.08
N ALA A 322 -3.63 10.89 20.27
CA ALA A 322 -3.65 10.02 21.44
C ALA A 322 -4.63 8.84 21.28
N TYR A 323 -5.83 9.08 20.76
CA TYR A 323 -6.81 8.02 20.47
C TYR A 323 -6.32 7.05 19.40
N GLN A 324 -5.55 7.51 18.41
CA GLN A 324 -4.92 6.64 17.42
C GLN A 324 -3.90 5.67 18.05
N ILE A 325 -3.15 6.11 19.06
CA ILE A 325 -2.23 5.23 19.81
C ILE A 325 -3.02 4.16 20.57
N VAL A 326 -4.11 4.55 21.24
CA VAL A 326 -5.01 3.63 21.95
C VAL A 326 -5.61 2.61 20.98
N MET A 327 -6.14 3.06 19.85
CA MET A 327 -6.68 2.20 18.80
C MET A 327 -5.64 1.20 18.30
N THR A 328 -4.38 1.65 18.13
CA THR A 328 -3.28 0.77 17.72
C THR A 328 -2.96 -0.30 18.78
N LEU A 329 -3.07 0.03 20.08
CA LEU A 329 -2.89 -0.94 21.17
C LEU A 329 -3.99 -2.00 21.20
N ILE A 330 -5.24 -1.63 20.90
CA ILE A 330 -6.36 -2.57 20.77
C ILE A 330 -6.10 -3.53 19.61
N LEU A 331 -5.72 -2.99 18.43
CA LEU A 331 -5.39 -3.79 17.25
C LEU A 331 -4.18 -4.71 17.47
N ALA A 332 -3.27 -4.35 18.38
CA ALA A 332 -2.15 -5.18 18.82
C ALA A 332 -2.51 -6.16 19.95
N ALA A 333 -3.80 -6.34 20.27
CA ALA A 333 -4.33 -7.20 21.33
C ALA A 333 -3.88 -6.85 22.76
N ASN A 334 -3.56 -5.57 23.01
CA ASN A 334 -3.13 -5.04 24.31
C ASN A 334 -4.20 -4.14 24.95
N ALA A 335 -5.45 -4.58 24.96
CA ALA A 335 -6.60 -3.80 25.43
C ALA A 335 -6.45 -3.25 26.87
N ARG A 336 -5.81 -4.00 27.78
CA ARG A 336 -5.55 -3.53 29.16
C ARG A 336 -4.63 -2.31 29.22
N VAL A 337 -3.62 -2.25 28.36
CA VAL A 337 -2.72 -1.08 28.28
C VAL A 337 -3.45 0.07 27.59
N ALA A 338 -4.31 -0.23 26.62
CA ALA A 338 -5.15 0.76 25.95
C ALA A 338 -6.09 1.48 26.93
N VAL A 339 -6.78 0.75 27.82
CA VAL A 339 -7.60 1.34 28.90
C VAL A 339 -6.78 2.25 29.79
N LYS A 340 -5.60 1.80 30.24
CA LYS A 340 -4.71 2.64 31.05
C LYS A 340 -4.32 3.93 30.33
N TYR A 341 -4.06 3.88 29.03
CA TYR A 341 -3.72 5.09 28.26
C TYR A 341 -4.94 6.00 28.09
N LEU A 342 -6.16 5.47 27.97
CA LEU A 342 -7.38 6.27 28.02
C LEU A 342 -7.60 6.93 29.39
N GLU A 343 -7.33 6.22 30.48
CA GLU A 343 -7.35 6.78 31.84
C GLU A 343 -6.32 7.92 31.98
N ASP A 344 -5.09 7.71 31.50
CA ASP A 344 -4.04 8.72 31.50
C ASP A 344 -4.46 9.98 30.71
N ILE A 345 -5.09 9.80 29.53
CA ILE A 345 -5.64 10.92 28.72
C ILE A 345 -6.75 11.63 29.49
N SER A 346 -7.70 10.87 30.06
CA SER A 346 -8.84 11.43 30.79
C SER A 346 -8.38 12.28 31.97
N GLN A 347 -7.45 11.76 32.79
CA GLN A 347 -6.85 12.49 33.90
C GLN A 347 -6.13 13.76 33.46
N HIS A 348 -5.37 13.70 32.36
CA HIS A 348 -4.64 14.87 31.83
C HIS A 348 -5.58 15.93 31.23
N CYS A 349 -6.72 15.51 30.69
CA CYS A 349 -7.72 16.38 30.06
C CYS A 349 -8.83 16.86 31.02
N GLY A 350 -8.67 16.68 32.32
CA GLY A 350 -9.62 17.16 33.34
C GLY A 350 -10.77 16.18 33.62
N ASP A 351 -10.45 14.90 33.76
CA ASP A 351 -11.38 13.78 33.97
C ASP A 351 -12.42 13.61 32.86
N ASN A 352 -11.98 13.83 31.60
CA ASN A 352 -12.83 13.69 30.43
C ASN A 352 -12.02 13.34 29.17
N LEU A 353 -12.68 12.75 28.17
CA LEU A 353 -12.12 12.45 26.85
C LEU A 353 -12.70 13.41 25.80
N PRO A 354 -12.03 14.55 25.53
CA PRO A 354 -12.56 15.55 24.61
C PRO A 354 -12.62 15.03 23.17
N PHE A 355 -13.66 15.42 22.43
CA PHE A 355 -13.83 15.14 20.99
C PHE A 355 -13.93 13.65 20.61
N ILE A 356 -14.11 12.75 21.57
CA ILE A 356 -14.15 11.30 21.32
C ILE A 356 -15.26 10.89 20.33
N SER A 357 -16.38 11.61 20.34
CA SER A 357 -17.53 11.46 19.42
C SER A 357 -17.15 11.65 17.94
N LYS A 358 -16.14 12.47 17.65
CA LYS A 358 -15.71 12.84 16.29
C LYS A 358 -14.52 12.03 15.81
N PHE A 359 -14.04 11.09 16.61
CA PHE A 359 -12.91 10.25 16.27
C PHE A 359 -13.34 9.15 15.29
N SER A 360 -12.71 9.08 14.12
CA SER A 360 -13.06 8.10 13.07
C SER A 360 -12.89 6.63 13.51
N GLY A 361 -12.02 6.36 14.48
CA GLY A 361 -11.80 5.03 15.04
C GLY A 361 -12.69 4.69 16.24
N LEU A 362 -13.74 5.48 16.52
CA LEU A 362 -14.60 5.29 17.69
C LEU A 362 -15.22 3.89 17.76
N GLN A 363 -15.68 3.36 16.62
CA GLN A 363 -16.30 2.04 16.59
C GLN A 363 -15.35 0.94 17.07
N ILE A 364 -14.06 1.03 16.73
CA ILE A 364 -13.04 0.07 17.17
C ILE A 364 -12.85 0.12 18.69
N LEU A 365 -12.96 1.31 19.30
CA LEU A 365 -12.86 1.46 20.75
C LEU A 365 -14.07 0.83 21.46
N ILE A 366 -15.27 0.95 20.88
CA ILE A 366 -16.53 0.47 21.45
C ILE A 366 -16.70 -1.04 21.25
N ASP A 367 -16.30 -1.57 20.10
CA ASP A 367 -16.39 -2.99 19.78
C ASP A 367 -15.43 -3.86 20.61
N ASP A 368 -14.34 -3.29 21.13
CA ASP A 368 -13.45 -4.00 22.05
C ASP A 368 -14.13 -4.19 23.41
N PRO A 369 -14.25 -5.43 23.92
CA PRO A 369 -15.03 -5.70 25.13
C PRO A 369 -14.44 -5.04 26.38
N VAL A 370 -13.12 -4.83 26.44
CA VAL A 370 -12.46 -4.28 27.64
C VAL A 370 -12.49 -2.75 27.59
N VAL A 371 -12.24 -2.16 26.43
CA VAL A 371 -12.25 -0.71 26.25
C VAL A 371 -13.68 -0.16 26.21
N GLY A 372 -14.60 -0.85 25.54
CA GLY A 372 -16.00 -0.48 25.45
C GLY A 372 -16.71 -0.47 26.80
N GLU A 373 -16.34 -1.38 27.72
CA GLU A 373 -16.84 -1.37 29.10
C GLU A 373 -16.32 -0.17 29.92
N ALA A 374 -15.07 0.26 29.68
CA ALA A 374 -14.44 1.36 30.41
C ALA A 374 -14.84 2.75 29.87
N LEU A 375 -15.16 2.87 28.58
CA LEU A 375 -15.41 4.14 27.91
C LEU A 375 -16.51 4.99 28.59
N PRO A 376 -17.68 4.44 29.00
CA PRO A 376 -18.72 5.22 29.65
C PRO A 376 -18.30 5.86 30.97
N ASP A 377 -17.36 5.25 31.70
CA ASP A 377 -16.86 5.77 32.99
C ASP A 377 -15.84 6.90 32.81
N LEU A 378 -15.19 6.97 31.65
CA LEU A 378 -14.11 7.91 31.34
C LEU A 378 -14.56 9.18 30.63
N VAL A 379 -15.74 9.17 30.01
CA VAL A 379 -16.33 10.32 29.27
C VAL A 379 -17.38 10.99 30.14
N ARG A 380 -17.34 12.32 30.25
CA ARG A 380 -18.25 13.09 31.12
C ARG A 380 -18.88 14.28 30.42
N GLY A 381 -20.02 14.73 30.96
CA GLY A 381 -20.66 15.99 30.55
C GLY A 381 -21.18 15.97 29.12
N GLY A 382 -20.89 17.04 28.36
CA GLY A 382 -21.36 17.21 26.98
C GLY A 382 -20.78 16.19 26.00
N ASP A 383 -19.51 15.80 26.16
CA ASP A 383 -18.86 14.80 25.30
C ASP A 383 -19.52 13.42 25.41
N TYR A 384 -20.11 13.08 26.57
CA TYR A 384 -20.87 11.83 26.74
C TYR A 384 -22.17 11.85 25.94
N ILE A 385 -22.87 13.00 25.90
CA ILE A 385 -24.08 13.15 25.09
C ILE A 385 -23.72 13.09 23.61
N GLU A 386 -22.66 13.80 23.18
CA GLU A 386 -22.19 13.73 21.79
C GLU A 386 -21.75 12.30 21.40
N LEU A 387 -21.18 11.54 22.33
CA LEU A 387 -20.82 10.14 22.10
C LEU A 387 -22.07 9.28 21.86
N LEU A 388 -23.11 9.45 22.67
CA LEU A 388 -24.38 8.75 22.47
C LEU A 388 -25.05 9.15 21.16
N ASP A 389 -25.07 10.44 20.83
CA ASP A 389 -25.62 10.95 19.57
C ASP A 389 -24.88 10.33 18.37
N ALA A 390 -23.54 10.28 18.40
CA ALA A 390 -22.75 9.65 17.34
C ALA A 390 -23.01 8.14 17.21
N GLN A 391 -23.25 7.44 18.32
CA GLN A 391 -23.62 6.03 18.31
C GLN A 391 -25.03 5.80 17.74
N LEU A 392 -25.99 6.66 18.10
CA LEU A 392 -27.34 6.62 17.55
C LEU A 392 -27.32 6.89 16.04
N GLU A 393 -26.57 7.89 15.58
CA GLU A 393 -26.39 8.17 14.15
C GLU A 393 -25.78 6.98 13.40
N ASN A 394 -24.77 6.33 13.96
CA ASN A 394 -24.17 5.14 13.37
C ASN A 394 -25.15 3.97 13.32
N MET A 395 -25.93 3.74 14.39
CA MET A 395 -26.98 2.71 14.42
C MET A 395 -28.05 2.99 13.36
N ASP A 396 -28.52 4.24 13.25
CA ASP A 396 -29.48 4.68 12.24
C ASP A 396 -28.95 4.43 10.82
N GLN A 397 -27.70 4.83 10.54
CA GLN A 397 -27.05 4.57 9.25
C GLN A 397 -26.96 3.08 8.92
N GLN A 398 -26.58 2.24 9.89
CA GLN A 398 -26.51 0.79 9.70
C GLN A 398 -27.89 0.15 9.51
N MET A 399 -28.95 0.73 10.07
CA MET A 399 -30.33 0.29 9.87
C MET A 399 -30.98 0.86 8.60
N GLY A 400 -30.32 1.81 7.90
CA GLY A 400 -30.93 2.52 6.76
C GLY A 400 -32.10 3.42 7.19
N ILE A 401 -32.07 3.90 8.43
CA ILE A 401 -33.06 4.78 9.03
C ILE A 401 -32.44 6.18 9.16
N GLN A 402 -33.24 7.22 9.00
CA GLN A 402 -32.79 8.60 9.20
C GLN A 402 -33.72 9.32 10.18
N TRP A 403 -33.16 9.87 11.25
CA TRP A 403 -33.88 10.79 12.13
C TRP A 403 -34.13 12.14 11.44
N SER A 404 -35.39 12.56 11.38
CA SER A 404 -35.76 13.89 10.90
C SER A 404 -35.99 14.84 12.08
N PHE A 405 -35.07 15.78 12.30
CA PHE A 405 -35.23 16.82 13.34
C PHE A 405 -36.50 17.67 13.14
N GLU A 406 -36.88 17.92 11.88
CA GLU A 406 -38.06 18.74 11.55
C GLU A 406 -39.37 18.03 11.89
N ARG A 407 -39.40 16.70 11.72
CA ARG A 407 -40.61 15.89 11.94
C ARG A 407 -40.64 15.21 13.31
N GLN A 408 -39.51 15.16 14.01
CA GLN A 408 -39.31 14.38 15.24
C GLN A 408 -39.67 12.90 15.05
N GLU A 409 -39.39 12.37 13.87
CA GLU A 409 -39.73 11.01 13.46
C GLU A 409 -38.57 10.39 12.69
N HIS A 410 -38.44 9.06 12.80
CA HIS A 410 -37.55 8.28 11.95
C HIS A 410 -38.25 7.98 10.61
N SER A 411 -37.57 8.28 9.50
CA SER A 411 -37.97 7.83 8.17
C SER A 411 -37.10 6.65 7.75
N SER A 412 -37.72 5.59 7.22
CA SER A 412 -36.99 4.44 6.67
C SER A 412 -36.89 4.52 5.15
N ALA A 413 -35.77 4.02 4.66
CA ALA A 413 -35.47 3.79 3.25
C ALA A 413 -36.26 2.64 2.61
N ALA A 414 -36.74 1.70 3.42
CA ALA A 414 -37.16 0.39 2.94
C ALA A 414 -38.26 0.52 1.87
N LEU A 415 -38.12 -0.25 0.78
CA LEU A 415 -39.22 -0.52 -0.14
C LEU A 415 -40.40 -1.00 0.70
N GLU A 416 -41.56 -0.36 0.56
CA GLU A 416 -42.80 -0.85 1.16
C GLU A 416 -42.89 -2.38 0.94
N PRO A 417 -42.93 -3.18 2.01
CA PRO A 417 -43.49 -4.51 1.89
C PRO A 417 -44.88 -4.34 1.29
N PRO A 418 -45.32 -5.16 0.31
CA PRO A 418 -46.69 -5.10 -0.16
C PRO A 418 -47.63 -5.07 1.06
N GLU A 419 -48.62 -4.17 1.03
CA GLU A 419 -49.50 -3.80 2.16
C GLU A 419 -50.05 -5.00 2.97
N THR A 420 -50.05 -6.19 2.37
CA THR A 420 -50.44 -7.48 2.93
C THR A 420 -49.55 -8.03 4.05
N ILE A 421 -48.30 -7.58 4.23
CA ILE A 421 -47.41 -8.14 5.28
C ILE A 421 -47.64 -7.46 6.64
N TRP A 422 -48.02 -6.19 6.64
CA TRP A 422 -48.25 -5.41 7.86
C TRP A 422 -49.58 -5.72 8.55
N GLU A 423 -50.56 -6.28 7.82
CA GLU A 423 -51.82 -6.76 8.42
C GLU A 423 -51.58 -7.83 9.51
N ALA A 424 -50.47 -8.57 9.45
CA ALA A 424 -50.12 -9.59 10.44
C ALA A 424 -49.45 -9.02 11.72
N PHE A 425 -48.99 -7.76 11.69
CA PHE A 425 -48.25 -7.12 12.79
C PHE A 425 -49.00 -5.94 13.44
N GLY A 426 -50.27 -5.72 13.09
CA GLY A 426 -51.08 -4.58 13.54
C GLY A 426 -51.22 -4.42 15.06
N ASP A 427 -50.90 -5.44 15.85
CA ASP A 427 -50.96 -5.42 17.31
C ASP A 427 -49.60 -5.11 17.99
N GLN A 428 -48.52 -4.92 17.23
CA GLN A 428 -47.20 -4.59 17.80
C GLN A 428 -46.92 -3.09 17.71
N LEU A 429 -46.46 -2.49 18.81
CA LEU A 429 -45.92 -1.13 18.89
C LEU A 429 -44.60 -1.05 18.10
N ALA A 430 -44.68 -1.11 16.77
CA ALA A 430 -43.56 -0.75 15.91
C ALA A 430 -43.36 0.77 15.95
N PRO A 431 -42.12 1.27 15.84
CA PRO A 431 -41.87 2.70 15.69
C PRO A 431 -42.69 3.22 14.50
N ASN A 432 -43.36 4.36 14.68
CA ASN A 432 -44.17 4.98 13.65
C ASN A 432 -43.25 5.48 12.52
N LEU A 433 -42.96 4.62 11.55
CA LEU A 433 -42.04 4.90 10.45
C LEU A 433 -42.75 5.76 9.40
N GLY A 434 -42.34 7.02 9.29
CA GLY A 434 -42.87 7.94 8.28
C GLY A 434 -42.46 7.51 6.88
N ALA A 435 -43.43 7.30 5.99
CA ALA A 435 -43.19 6.97 4.59
C ALA A 435 -42.54 8.16 3.85
N GLY A 436 -41.22 8.09 3.67
CA GLY A 436 -40.44 9.08 2.95
C GLY A 436 -39.32 8.40 2.18
N TYR A 437 -39.56 8.10 0.90
CA TYR A 437 -38.55 7.51 0.02
C TYR A 437 -37.39 8.48 -0.22
N THR A 438 -36.21 8.21 0.33
CA THR A 438 -34.96 8.88 -0.06
C THR A 438 -33.96 7.84 -0.55
N LYS A 439 -33.69 7.81 -1.87
CA LYS A 439 -32.71 6.89 -2.50
C LYS A 439 -31.32 6.92 -1.84
N ALA A 440 -30.97 8.03 -1.19
CA ALA A 440 -29.70 8.24 -0.50
C ALA A 440 -29.45 7.29 0.70
N SER A 441 -30.51 6.72 1.30
CA SER A 441 -30.41 5.98 2.56
C SER A 441 -29.98 4.51 2.41
N HIS A 442 -30.25 3.87 1.27
CA HIS A 442 -29.72 2.52 0.94
C HIS A 442 -28.23 2.55 0.58
N GLU A 443 -27.81 3.58 -0.15
CA GLU A 443 -26.39 3.78 -0.51
C GLU A 443 -25.54 4.02 0.75
N SER A 444 -26.04 4.83 1.68
CA SER A 444 -25.37 5.08 2.96
C SER A 444 -25.30 3.84 3.85
N GLN A 445 -26.36 3.02 3.87
CA GLN A 445 -26.39 1.79 4.67
C GLN A 445 -25.35 0.78 4.18
N LEU A 446 -25.28 0.55 2.88
CA LEU A 446 -24.30 -0.35 2.28
C LEU A 446 -22.87 0.13 2.54
N TYR A 447 -22.61 1.43 2.37
CA TYR A 447 -21.27 1.98 2.61
C TYR A 447 -20.88 1.97 4.09
N ALA A 448 -21.81 2.28 5.00
CA ALA A 448 -21.60 2.19 6.44
C ALA A 448 -21.28 0.74 6.85
N GLY A 449 -22.01 -0.24 6.30
CA GLY A 449 -21.72 -1.66 6.51
C GLY A 449 -20.34 -2.08 6.00
N LEU A 450 -19.93 -1.61 4.82
CA LEU A 450 -18.58 -1.83 4.30
C LEU A 450 -17.49 -1.25 5.21
N ARG A 451 -17.70 -0.04 5.75
CA ARG A 451 -16.77 0.59 6.68
C ARG A 451 -16.70 -0.14 8.02
N ALA A 452 -17.83 -0.60 8.54
CA ALA A 452 -17.91 -1.30 9.82
C ALA A 452 -17.35 -2.73 9.76
N HIS A 453 -17.54 -3.43 8.63
CA HIS A 453 -17.26 -4.86 8.56
C HIS A 453 -16.21 -5.25 7.53
N GLY A 454 -15.90 -4.41 6.54
CA GLY A 454 -15.08 -4.77 5.38
C GLY A 454 -13.62 -5.03 5.70
N CYS A 455 -13.08 -4.43 6.75
CA CYS A 455 -11.72 -4.71 7.24
C CYS A 455 -11.69 -5.79 8.33
N SER A 456 -12.84 -6.41 8.64
CA SER A 456 -12.92 -7.40 9.71
C SER A 456 -12.17 -8.68 9.36
N LYS A 457 -11.61 -9.29 10.39
CA LYS A 457 -10.99 -10.62 10.35
C LYS A 457 -11.96 -11.74 10.73
N SER A 458 -13.25 -11.43 10.88
CA SER A 458 -14.29 -12.42 11.18
C SER A 458 -15.10 -12.77 9.93
N PRO A 459 -15.22 -14.06 9.58
CA PRO A 459 -16.12 -14.50 8.51
C PRO A 459 -17.57 -14.05 8.73
N ALA A 460 -18.03 -14.00 9.99
CA ALA A 460 -19.39 -13.58 10.33
C ALA A 460 -19.61 -12.09 10.04
N ALA A 461 -18.61 -11.25 10.27
CA ALA A 461 -18.69 -9.83 9.92
C ALA A 461 -18.71 -9.62 8.41
N LEU A 462 -17.88 -10.35 7.65
CA LEU A 462 -17.88 -10.27 6.18
C LEU A 462 -19.20 -10.79 5.58
N ASN A 463 -19.84 -11.79 6.19
CA ASN A 463 -21.17 -12.23 5.77
C ASN A 463 -22.23 -11.14 5.89
N LYS A 464 -22.15 -10.26 6.90
CA LYS A 464 -23.08 -9.13 7.00
C LYS A 464 -23.01 -8.22 5.77
N ILE A 465 -21.84 -8.06 5.16
CA ILE A 465 -21.69 -7.30 3.91
C ILE A 465 -22.38 -8.04 2.76
N VAL A 466 -22.26 -9.37 2.72
CA VAL A 466 -22.95 -10.19 1.73
C VAL A 466 -24.46 -10.02 1.86
N ASP A 467 -24.99 -10.06 3.08
CA ASP A 467 -26.42 -9.85 3.35
C ASP A 467 -26.86 -8.44 2.87
N LEU A 468 -26.09 -7.40 3.20
CA LEU A 468 -26.35 -6.03 2.74
C LEU A 468 -26.32 -5.89 1.20
N LEU A 469 -25.43 -6.61 0.51
CA LEU A 469 -25.39 -6.63 -0.96
C LEU A 469 -26.63 -7.31 -1.56
N HIS A 470 -27.15 -8.36 -0.93
CA HIS A 470 -28.40 -9.00 -1.35
C HIS A 470 -29.59 -8.06 -1.13
N ASP A 471 -29.66 -7.40 0.03
CA ASP A 471 -30.73 -6.47 0.39
C ASP A 471 -30.78 -5.25 -0.54
N HIS A 472 -29.62 -4.78 -1.02
CA HIS A 472 -29.52 -3.66 -1.96
C HIS A 472 -30.13 -3.95 -3.35
N ASN A 473 -30.39 -5.22 -3.68
CA ASN A 473 -31.08 -5.65 -4.91
C ASN A 473 -30.44 -5.12 -6.23
N GLY A 474 -29.13 -4.89 -6.28
CA GLY A 474 -28.46 -4.48 -7.52
C GLY A 474 -28.76 -3.06 -7.99
N GLN A 475 -29.38 -2.22 -7.15
CA GLN A 475 -29.68 -0.85 -7.54
C GLN A 475 -28.38 -0.09 -7.82
N PRO A 476 -28.35 0.79 -8.82
CA PRO A 476 -27.10 1.42 -9.19
C PRO A 476 -26.74 2.71 -8.46
N ILE A 477 -25.44 2.82 -8.19
CA ILE A 477 -24.82 3.93 -7.49
C ILE A 477 -23.84 4.65 -8.42
N GLU A 478 -23.99 5.97 -8.57
CA GLU A 478 -23.04 6.78 -9.35
C GLU A 478 -21.74 6.98 -8.58
N ILE A 479 -20.60 6.78 -9.25
CA ILE A 479 -19.29 6.81 -8.61
C ILE A 479 -18.33 7.79 -9.28
N ASN A 480 -17.51 8.43 -8.47
CA ASN A 480 -16.42 9.28 -8.94
C ASN A 480 -15.12 8.48 -8.89
N THR A 481 -14.37 8.49 -9.99
CA THR A 481 -13.07 7.82 -10.07
C THR A 481 -11.93 8.83 -9.98
N TYR A 482 -10.95 8.54 -9.13
CA TYR A 482 -9.66 9.20 -9.17
C TYR A 482 -8.69 8.28 -9.91
N LEU A 483 -8.34 8.70 -11.12
CA LEU A 483 -7.34 8.02 -11.92
C LEU A 483 -5.98 8.66 -11.64
N ASP A 484 -5.13 7.96 -10.89
CA ASP A 484 -3.73 8.35 -10.66
C ASP A 484 -2.87 8.05 -11.90
N TYR A 485 -3.29 8.65 -13.02
CA TYR A 485 -2.86 8.34 -14.38
C TYR A 485 -1.82 9.35 -14.86
N SER A 486 -1.01 8.96 -15.85
CA SER A 486 -0.09 9.90 -16.49
C SER A 486 -0.91 10.99 -17.17
N LYS A 487 -0.57 12.25 -16.87
CA LYS A 487 -1.31 13.42 -17.36
C LYS A 487 -1.47 13.40 -18.88
N GLU A 488 -0.50 12.82 -19.58
CA GLU A 488 -0.45 12.70 -21.03
C GLU A 488 -1.51 11.75 -21.59
N ARG A 489 -1.66 10.55 -21.03
CA ARG A 489 -2.69 9.62 -21.49
C ARG A 489 -4.07 10.04 -21.01
N LEU A 490 -4.19 10.67 -19.83
CA LEU A 490 -5.47 11.22 -19.35
C LEU A 490 -5.96 12.31 -20.32
N ARG A 491 -5.05 13.14 -20.84
CA ARG A 491 -5.34 14.13 -21.89
C ARG A 491 -5.72 13.45 -23.21
N GLU A 492 -5.00 12.43 -23.64
CA GLU A 492 -5.35 11.67 -24.84
C GLU A 492 -6.76 11.08 -24.73
N PHE A 493 -7.07 10.49 -23.58
CA PHE A 493 -8.36 9.88 -23.32
C PHE A 493 -9.51 10.90 -23.31
N ARG A 494 -9.33 12.02 -22.61
CA ARG A 494 -10.27 13.16 -22.60
C ARG A 494 -10.41 13.84 -23.96
N SER A 495 -9.43 13.71 -24.84
CA SER A 495 -9.52 14.22 -26.21
C SER A 495 -10.37 13.32 -27.12
N LYS A 496 -10.52 12.04 -26.75
CA LYS A 496 -11.29 11.04 -27.50
C LYS A 496 -12.75 10.96 -27.06
N PHE A 497 -13.04 11.21 -25.78
CA PHE A 497 -14.38 11.12 -25.20
C PHE A 497 -14.78 12.42 -24.51
N GLY A 498 -15.99 12.92 -24.79
CA GLY A 498 -16.49 14.19 -24.24
C GLY A 498 -16.75 14.14 -22.73
N SER A 499 -17.26 13.01 -22.23
CA SER A 499 -17.33 12.67 -20.80
C SER A 499 -17.21 11.16 -20.64
N VAL A 500 -16.69 10.71 -19.50
CA VAL A 500 -16.70 9.30 -19.09
C VAL A 500 -17.26 9.24 -17.69
N GLU A 501 -18.29 8.44 -17.54
CA GLU A 501 -19.02 8.28 -16.29
C GLU A 501 -19.00 6.80 -15.90
N PHE A 502 -18.94 6.57 -14.60
CA PHE A 502 -18.87 5.25 -14.01
C PHE A 502 -20.02 5.06 -13.04
N ARG A 503 -20.52 3.84 -12.98
CA ARG A 503 -21.60 3.44 -12.08
C ARG A 503 -21.26 2.10 -11.47
N TRP A 504 -21.44 1.99 -10.16
CA TRP A 504 -21.34 0.74 -9.44
C TRP A 504 -22.71 0.07 -9.41
N ASN A 505 -22.75 -1.21 -9.76
CA ASN A 505 -23.89 -2.10 -9.51
C ASN A 505 -23.49 -3.03 -8.36
N PRO A 506 -23.96 -2.78 -7.12
CA PRO A 506 -23.66 -3.60 -5.96
C PRO A 506 -24.31 -4.97 -6.10
N GLU A 507 -23.48 -6.00 -6.09
CA GLU A 507 -23.94 -7.37 -6.27
C GLU A 507 -22.98 -8.29 -5.54
N HIS A 508 -23.53 -9.25 -4.80
CA HIS A 508 -22.73 -10.36 -4.30
C HIS A 508 -22.48 -11.34 -5.43
N SER A 509 -21.21 -11.50 -5.80
CA SER A 509 -20.80 -12.46 -6.81
C SER A 509 -19.76 -13.40 -6.17
N PRO A 510 -20.15 -14.64 -5.84
CA PRO A 510 -19.19 -15.67 -5.46
C PRO A 510 -18.15 -15.84 -6.57
N ILE A 511 -16.88 -15.91 -6.21
CA ILE A 511 -15.83 -15.93 -7.22
C ILE A 511 -15.57 -17.36 -7.65
N GLU A 512 -15.84 -17.64 -8.92
CA GLU A 512 -15.39 -18.85 -9.56
C GLU A 512 -14.04 -18.59 -10.24
N PHE A 513 -12.96 -19.16 -9.68
CA PHE A 513 -11.73 -19.28 -10.42
C PHE A 513 -11.81 -20.49 -11.35
N SER A 514 -11.22 -20.39 -12.55
CA SER A 514 -11.26 -21.48 -13.54
C SER A 514 -10.71 -22.82 -13.04
N ARG A 515 -9.94 -22.82 -11.95
CA ARG A 515 -9.37 -24.01 -11.26
C ARG A 515 -10.14 -24.48 -10.02
N SER A 516 -11.10 -23.70 -9.54
CA SER A 516 -11.87 -23.96 -8.32
C SER A 516 -13.32 -23.52 -8.53
N ARG A 517 -14.08 -24.40 -9.20
CA ARG A 517 -15.50 -24.17 -9.51
C ARG A 517 -16.34 -24.37 -8.26
N ILE A 518 -17.23 -23.42 -7.99
CA ILE A 518 -18.23 -23.57 -6.95
C ILE A 518 -19.26 -24.60 -7.45
N PRO A 519 -19.68 -25.57 -6.62
CA PRO A 519 -20.76 -26.48 -7.00
C PRO A 519 -22.03 -25.69 -7.30
N THR A 520 -22.70 -25.97 -8.42
CA THR A 520 -23.93 -25.31 -8.91
C THR A 520 -25.11 -25.33 -7.94
N LEU A 521 -25.01 -26.07 -6.83
CA LEU A 521 -25.99 -26.14 -5.76
C LEU A 521 -25.27 -25.84 -4.44
N HIS A 522 -25.01 -24.56 -4.17
CA HIS A 522 -24.41 -24.17 -2.91
C HIS A 522 -25.47 -24.13 -1.81
N ASN A 523 -25.26 -24.89 -0.75
CA ASN A 523 -26.14 -24.90 0.40
C ASN A 523 -25.74 -23.75 1.33
N PHE A 524 -26.58 -22.72 1.45
CA PHE A 524 -26.38 -21.58 2.35
C PHE A 524 -26.23 -21.97 3.84
N ALA A 525 -26.46 -23.24 4.20
CA ALA A 525 -26.17 -23.77 5.53
C ALA A 525 -24.69 -24.15 5.77
N GLN A 526 -23.81 -24.08 4.76
CA GLN A 526 -22.38 -24.33 4.94
C GLN A 526 -21.63 -23.07 5.43
N PRO A 527 -20.57 -23.22 6.23
CA PRO A 527 -19.76 -22.09 6.68
C PRO A 527 -19.15 -21.36 5.49
N SER A 528 -19.23 -20.03 5.51
CA SER A 528 -18.70 -19.18 4.45
C SER A 528 -17.22 -19.45 4.23
N THR A 529 -16.88 -19.76 2.99
CA THR A 529 -15.52 -19.97 2.52
C THR A 529 -15.00 -18.68 1.87
N PRO A 530 -13.68 -18.50 1.73
CA PRO A 530 -13.13 -17.36 0.99
C PRO A 530 -13.72 -17.20 -0.43
N LEU A 531 -14.07 -18.30 -1.10
CA LEU A 531 -14.72 -18.28 -2.42
C LEU A 531 -16.13 -17.69 -2.36
N THR A 532 -16.94 -18.10 -1.37
CA THR A 532 -18.33 -17.64 -1.23
C THR A 532 -18.40 -16.20 -0.74
N LEU A 533 -17.38 -15.72 -0.02
CA LEU A 533 -17.21 -14.32 0.36
C LEU A 533 -16.70 -13.44 -0.78
N GLY A 534 -16.28 -14.04 -1.90
CA GLY A 534 -15.72 -13.30 -3.04
C GLY A 534 -14.36 -12.68 -2.73
N LEU A 535 -13.49 -13.39 -2.01
CA LEU A 535 -12.17 -12.89 -1.62
C LEU A 535 -11.14 -13.11 -2.74
N ILE A 536 -10.47 -12.02 -3.13
CA ILE A 536 -9.46 -12.00 -4.19
C ILE A 536 -8.15 -11.52 -3.59
N ARG A 537 -7.06 -12.18 -3.94
CA ARG A 537 -5.73 -11.65 -3.75
C ARG A 537 -5.16 -11.18 -5.08
N ALA A 538 -4.69 -9.93 -5.11
CA ALA A 538 -4.04 -9.36 -6.28
C ALA A 538 -2.56 -9.09 -5.95
N ARG A 539 -1.65 -9.78 -6.64
CA ARG A 539 -0.20 -9.67 -6.45
C ARG A 539 0.46 -8.97 -7.62
N LEU A 540 1.18 -7.87 -7.39
CA LEU A 540 1.91 -7.18 -8.45
C LEU A 540 2.90 -8.14 -9.14
N ILE A 541 2.94 -8.16 -10.47
CA ILE A 541 3.90 -8.97 -11.21
C ILE A 541 5.12 -8.13 -11.55
N VAL A 542 6.27 -8.54 -11.02
CA VAL A 542 7.57 -7.91 -11.27
C VAL A 542 8.51 -8.95 -11.89
N GLY A 543 9.08 -8.64 -13.06
CA GLY A 543 9.95 -9.59 -13.77
C GLY A 543 9.25 -10.88 -14.22
N GLY A 544 7.91 -10.90 -14.27
CA GLY A 544 7.11 -12.11 -14.53
C GLY A 544 6.81 -12.96 -13.30
N VAL A 545 7.21 -12.50 -12.11
CA VAL A 545 6.99 -13.18 -10.82
C VAL A 545 6.00 -12.36 -9.98
N PRO A 546 4.89 -12.96 -9.52
CA PRO A 546 3.99 -12.32 -8.55
C PRO A 546 4.71 -12.04 -7.23
N GLN A 547 4.64 -10.80 -6.75
CA GLN A 547 5.27 -10.35 -5.51
C GLN A 547 4.37 -10.64 -4.29
N SER A 548 4.96 -10.54 -3.10
CA SER A 548 4.27 -10.64 -1.81
C SER A 548 4.67 -9.47 -0.90
N GLY A 549 3.94 -9.21 0.17
CA GLY A 549 4.14 -8.10 1.11
C GLY A 549 3.40 -6.83 0.68
N VAL A 550 4.09 -5.69 0.67
CA VAL A 550 3.52 -4.35 0.41
C VAL A 550 2.85 -4.23 -0.97
N ASP A 551 3.22 -5.10 -1.91
CA ASP A 551 2.65 -5.13 -3.26
C ASP A 551 1.46 -6.11 -3.44
N THR A 552 1.01 -6.77 -2.36
CA THR A 552 -0.17 -7.63 -2.33
C THR A 552 -1.40 -6.83 -1.89
N LEU A 553 -2.53 -7.02 -2.58
CA LEU A 553 -3.83 -6.53 -2.14
C LEU A 553 -4.72 -7.70 -1.74
N SER A 554 -5.43 -7.52 -0.63
CA SER A 554 -6.42 -8.46 -0.11
C SER A 554 -7.80 -7.84 -0.24
N LEU A 555 -8.60 -8.38 -1.15
CA LEU A 555 -9.78 -7.72 -1.71
C LEU A 555 -11.02 -8.57 -1.49
N MET A 556 -12.18 -7.91 -1.36
CA MET A 556 -13.50 -8.55 -1.42
C MET A 556 -14.28 -7.96 -2.58
N GLN A 557 -14.83 -8.80 -3.47
CA GLN A 557 -15.70 -8.32 -4.55
C GLN A 557 -17.05 -7.87 -3.99
N VAL A 558 -17.46 -6.65 -4.36
CA VAL A 558 -18.71 -6.01 -3.89
C VAL A 558 -19.60 -5.56 -5.05
N GLY A 559 -19.28 -5.97 -6.28
CA GLY A 559 -20.14 -5.78 -7.45
C GLY A 559 -19.37 -5.52 -8.74
N CYS A 560 -20.08 -4.98 -9.73
CA CYS A 560 -19.56 -4.70 -11.07
C CYS A 560 -19.55 -3.19 -11.36
N ILE A 561 -18.69 -2.77 -12.30
CA ILE A 561 -18.64 -1.38 -12.76
C ILE A 561 -19.17 -1.29 -14.19
N ASP A 562 -20.14 -0.42 -14.42
CA ASP A 562 -20.56 0.00 -15.74
C ASP A 562 -19.89 1.32 -16.12
N VAL A 563 -19.68 1.50 -17.42
CA VAL A 563 -19.06 2.69 -18.00
C VAL A 563 -19.94 3.25 -19.12
N ARG A 564 -19.95 4.57 -19.23
CA ARG A 564 -20.61 5.31 -20.31
C ARG A 564 -19.67 6.38 -20.86
N TYR A 565 -19.49 6.44 -22.19
CA TYR A 565 -18.57 7.38 -22.85
C TYR A 565 -19.27 8.61 -23.44
N GLY A 566 -20.13 9.23 -22.66
CA GLY A 566 -20.85 10.45 -23.04
C GLY A 566 -22.29 10.43 -22.53
N VAL A 567 -22.86 11.60 -22.25
CA VAL A 567 -24.19 11.74 -21.64
C VAL A 567 -25.31 11.01 -22.41
N ASN A 568 -25.17 10.89 -23.74
CA ASN A 568 -26.17 10.28 -24.62
C ASN A 568 -25.89 8.80 -24.96
N GLU A 569 -24.79 8.23 -24.47
CA GLU A 569 -24.47 6.83 -24.72
C GLU A 569 -25.19 5.89 -23.74
N SER A 570 -25.30 4.61 -24.11
CA SER A 570 -25.84 3.59 -23.21
C SER A 570 -24.77 3.15 -22.21
N TRP A 571 -25.21 2.78 -21.01
CA TRP A 571 -24.35 2.11 -20.04
C TRP A 571 -23.92 0.74 -20.57
N GLN A 572 -22.62 0.44 -20.43
CA GLN A 572 -22.04 -0.83 -20.84
C GLN A 572 -21.24 -1.42 -19.68
N SER A 573 -21.33 -2.74 -19.52
CA SER A 573 -20.49 -3.46 -18.56
C SER A 573 -19.02 -3.25 -18.89
N SER A 574 -18.25 -2.81 -17.90
CA SER A 574 -16.81 -2.61 -18.03
C SER A 574 -16.04 -3.89 -17.71
N SER A 575 -14.77 -3.94 -18.09
CA SER A 575 -13.84 -5.01 -17.69
C SER A 575 -13.32 -4.86 -16.25
N TYR A 576 -13.92 -3.97 -15.47
CA TYR A 576 -13.57 -3.71 -14.07
C TYR A 576 -14.66 -4.21 -13.13
N ILE A 577 -14.22 -4.83 -12.05
CA ILE A 577 -15.08 -5.17 -10.90
C ILE A 577 -14.87 -4.16 -9.78
N MET A 578 -15.89 -4.00 -8.95
CA MET A 578 -15.83 -3.21 -7.73
C MET A 578 -15.34 -4.10 -6.59
N VAL A 579 -14.28 -3.68 -5.92
CA VAL A 579 -13.68 -4.42 -4.80
C VAL A 579 -13.47 -3.51 -3.59
N TRP A 580 -13.64 -4.08 -2.40
CA TRP A 580 -13.26 -3.49 -1.13
C TRP A 580 -11.86 -3.96 -0.74
N ASP A 581 -10.94 -3.03 -0.51
CA ASP A 581 -9.63 -3.33 0.06
C ASP A 581 -9.79 -3.60 1.56
N ARG A 582 -9.66 -4.87 1.95
CA ARG A 582 -9.82 -5.31 3.33
C ARG A 582 -8.70 -4.84 4.25
N HIS A 583 -7.56 -4.44 3.68
CA HIS A 583 -6.44 -3.96 4.46
C HIS A 583 -6.58 -2.47 4.77
N PHE A 584 -6.94 -1.67 3.77
CA PHE A 584 -6.95 -0.21 3.88
C PHE A 584 -8.33 0.42 4.04
N GLY A 585 -9.41 -0.35 3.84
CA GLY A 585 -10.78 0.13 4.01
C GLY A 585 -11.23 1.09 2.91
N GLU A 586 -10.88 0.77 1.67
CA GLU A 586 -11.10 1.64 0.51
C GLU A 586 -11.79 0.90 -0.63
N LEU A 587 -12.61 1.61 -1.41
CA LEU A 587 -13.20 1.10 -2.64
C LEU A 587 -12.26 1.28 -3.82
N LEU A 588 -12.00 0.18 -4.54
CA LEU A 588 -11.15 0.14 -5.72
C LEU A 588 -11.89 -0.50 -6.90
N GLY A 589 -11.56 -0.08 -8.11
CA GLY A 589 -11.94 -0.74 -9.35
C GLY A 589 -10.78 -1.58 -9.86
N LEU A 590 -10.93 -2.91 -9.86
CA LEU A 590 -9.90 -3.84 -10.32
C LEU A 590 -10.20 -4.32 -11.74
N HIS A 591 -9.22 -4.17 -12.64
CA HIS A 591 -9.34 -4.72 -13.98
C HIS A 591 -9.16 -6.25 -13.96
N VAL A 592 -10.18 -6.98 -14.43
CA VAL A 592 -10.16 -8.46 -14.49
C VAL A 592 -10.13 -9.01 -15.93
N GLY A 593 -10.35 -8.16 -16.93
CA GLY A 593 -10.31 -8.56 -18.34
C GLY A 593 -11.69 -8.86 -18.93
N ARG A 594 -11.90 -10.03 -19.55
CA ARG A 594 -13.20 -10.34 -20.19
C ARG A 594 -14.28 -10.46 -19.12
N THR A 595 -15.44 -9.87 -19.38
CA THR A 595 -16.64 -9.79 -18.53
C THR A 595 -17.37 -11.13 -18.35
N THR A 596 -16.65 -12.27 -18.41
CA THR A 596 -17.24 -13.56 -18.08
C THR A 596 -17.21 -13.74 -16.57
N GLU A 597 -18.30 -14.25 -15.99
CA GLU A 597 -18.52 -14.49 -14.54
C GLU A 597 -17.38 -15.28 -13.84
N ILE A 598 -16.48 -15.89 -14.61
CA ILE A 598 -15.33 -16.65 -14.14
C ILE A 598 -14.08 -15.78 -14.25
N ILE A 599 -13.42 -15.54 -13.11
CA ILE A 599 -12.11 -14.88 -13.05
C ILE A 599 -11.04 -15.93 -13.36
N ASP A 600 -10.22 -15.69 -14.37
CA ASP A 600 -9.09 -16.58 -14.66
C ASP A 600 -7.98 -16.38 -13.61
N ASP A 601 -7.58 -17.48 -12.96
CA ASP A 601 -6.39 -17.51 -12.09
C ASP A 601 -5.15 -17.26 -12.95
N GLY A 602 -4.45 -16.15 -12.68
CA GLY A 602 -3.24 -15.81 -13.42
C GLY A 602 -3.02 -14.31 -13.66
N PRO A 603 -2.09 -13.98 -14.58
CA PRO A 603 -1.73 -12.62 -14.90
C PRO A 603 -2.82 -11.91 -15.70
N VAL A 604 -3.26 -10.76 -15.23
CA VAL A 604 -4.25 -9.91 -15.92
C VAL A 604 -3.57 -8.76 -16.64
N SER A 605 -4.07 -8.44 -17.83
CA SER A 605 -3.58 -7.30 -18.61
C SER A 605 -3.96 -5.97 -17.96
N VAL A 606 -3.17 -4.93 -18.24
CA VAL A 606 -3.50 -3.57 -17.79
C VAL A 606 -4.66 -3.05 -18.62
N GLY A 607 -5.75 -2.67 -17.95
CA GLY A 607 -6.95 -2.12 -18.58
C GLY A 607 -6.74 -0.69 -19.11
N PRO A 608 -7.74 -0.12 -19.79
CA PRO A 608 -7.66 1.23 -20.37
C PRO A 608 -7.36 2.32 -19.32
N PHE A 609 -7.84 2.14 -18.09
CA PHE A 609 -7.68 3.06 -16.98
C PHE A 609 -6.58 2.66 -15.98
N GLY A 610 -5.73 1.70 -16.34
CA GLY A 610 -4.78 1.07 -15.42
C GLY A 610 -5.31 -0.26 -14.88
N ALA A 611 -4.52 -0.93 -14.04
CA ALA A 611 -4.95 -2.16 -13.39
C ALA A 611 -5.90 -1.90 -12.21
N LEU A 612 -5.76 -0.74 -11.57
CA LEU A 612 -6.54 -0.29 -10.41
C LEU A 612 -7.06 1.14 -10.63
N MET A 613 -8.27 1.40 -10.16
CA MET A 613 -8.90 2.73 -10.09
C MET A 613 -9.32 3.02 -8.65
N HIS A 614 -9.00 4.19 -8.10
CA HIS A 614 -9.52 4.58 -6.78
C HIS A 614 -10.93 5.17 -6.93
N ILE A 615 -11.85 4.76 -6.06
CA ILE A 615 -13.27 5.09 -6.19
C ILE A 615 -13.73 5.86 -4.95
N ARG A 616 -14.51 6.94 -5.18
CA ARG A 616 -15.23 7.69 -4.16
C ARG A 616 -16.71 7.76 -4.50
N LEU A 617 -17.56 7.65 -3.48
CA LEU A 617 -19.00 7.82 -3.62
C LEU A 617 -19.34 9.32 -3.67
N SER A 618 -20.30 9.69 -4.53
CA SER A 618 -20.71 11.09 -4.73
C SER A 618 -21.45 11.69 -3.53
N SER A 619 -22.03 10.86 -2.67
CA SER A 619 -22.80 11.24 -1.48
C SER A 619 -21.94 11.59 -0.27
N ASN A 620 -20.70 11.12 -0.20
CA ASN A 620 -19.79 11.41 0.90
C ASN A 620 -18.95 12.64 0.60
N SER A 621 -19.45 13.78 1.06
CA SER A 621 -18.68 15.01 1.20
C SER A 621 -18.45 15.28 2.68
N ASP A 622 -17.86 14.31 3.39
CA ASP A 622 -17.38 14.59 4.74
C ASP A 622 -16.22 15.59 4.65
N PRO A 623 -16.34 16.81 5.22
CA PRO A 623 -15.29 17.83 5.14
C PRO A 623 -13.99 17.41 5.85
N TRP A 624 -14.07 16.37 6.68
CA TRP A 624 -13.02 15.88 7.57
C TRP A 624 -12.35 14.60 7.09
N GLU A 625 -12.84 13.99 6.00
CA GLU A 625 -12.08 12.98 5.28
C GLU A 625 -10.92 13.70 4.57
N LEU A 626 -9.79 13.78 5.28
CA LEU A 626 -8.51 13.95 4.64
C LEU A 626 -8.50 13.02 3.42
N PRO A 627 -8.13 13.50 2.21
CA PRO A 627 -7.93 12.60 1.09
C PRO A 627 -7.07 11.42 1.57
N PRO A 628 -7.33 10.18 1.11
CA PRO A 628 -6.46 9.06 1.42
C PRO A 628 -5.06 9.56 1.13
N SER A 629 -4.26 9.56 2.20
CA SER A 629 -3.19 10.50 2.35
C SER A 629 -2.31 10.52 1.11
N GLU A 630 -2.00 11.72 0.58
CA GLU A 630 -0.91 11.90 -0.40
C GLU A 630 0.46 11.42 0.15
N THR A 631 0.50 10.88 1.39
CA THR A 631 1.68 10.29 2.04
C THR A 631 1.78 8.77 2.02
N ALA A 632 0.73 8.01 1.67
CA ALA A 632 0.92 6.60 1.33
C ALA A 632 1.40 6.55 -0.13
N ASN A 633 2.50 5.85 -0.43
CA ASN A 633 3.00 5.73 -1.80
C ASN A 633 1.82 5.41 -2.74
N PRO A 634 1.62 6.14 -3.85
CA PRO A 634 0.55 5.82 -4.77
C PRO A 634 0.72 4.36 -5.17
N ARG A 635 -0.23 3.51 -4.76
CA ARG A 635 -0.19 2.07 -5.01
C ARG A 635 0.01 1.87 -6.51
N ASN A 636 0.76 0.85 -6.89
CA ASN A 636 1.26 0.74 -8.25
C ASN A 636 0.15 0.37 -9.27
N CYS A 637 -0.69 1.34 -9.62
CA CYS A 637 -1.82 1.24 -10.54
C CYS A 637 -1.42 0.88 -11.99
N TRP A 638 -0.12 0.81 -12.26
CA TRP A 638 0.48 0.61 -13.58
C TRP A 638 0.89 -0.83 -13.87
N GLY A 639 1.15 -1.64 -12.84
CA GLY A 639 1.68 -2.98 -13.04
C GLY A 639 0.61 -4.02 -13.34
N PRO A 640 0.91 -5.06 -14.14
CA PRO A 640 0.04 -6.20 -14.24
C PRO A 640 -0.04 -6.92 -12.88
N TYR A 641 -1.23 -7.35 -12.51
CA TYR A 641 -1.46 -8.13 -11.30
C TYR A 641 -1.71 -9.59 -11.64
N HIS A 642 -1.25 -10.47 -10.77
CA HIS A 642 -1.67 -11.87 -10.72
C HIS A 642 -2.85 -11.97 -9.77
N LEU A 643 -3.99 -12.43 -10.26
CA LEU A 643 -5.17 -12.66 -9.43
C LEU A 643 -5.21 -14.12 -9.01
N ASP A 644 -5.36 -14.35 -7.72
CA ASP A 644 -5.63 -15.67 -7.14
C ASP A 644 -6.67 -15.57 -6.01
N LEU A 645 -7.16 -16.72 -5.57
CA LEU A 645 -8.03 -16.79 -4.39
C LEU A 645 -7.25 -16.32 -3.17
N ASP A 646 -7.82 -15.39 -2.41
CA ASP A 646 -7.26 -15.05 -1.10
C ASP A 646 -7.51 -16.22 -0.13
N PRO A 647 -6.47 -16.90 0.39
CA PRO A 647 -6.67 -17.92 1.40
C PRO A 647 -7.15 -17.34 2.74
N SER A 648 -7.04 -16.02 2.90
CA SER A 648 -7.44 -15.25 4.07
C SER A 648 -7.06 -15.93 5.40
N PRO A 649 -5.75 -16.15 5.64
CA PRO A 649 -5.27 -16.79 6.86
C PRO A 649 -5.64 -15.99 8.12
N ASP A 650 -5.94 -14.70 7.96
CA ASP A 650 -6.44 -13.81 8.98
C ASP A 650 -7.88 -14.17 9.43
N LEU A 651 -8.66 -14.85 8.58
CA LEU A 651 -10.03 -15.32 8.87
C LEU A 651 -10.07 -16.68 9.59
N ALA A 652 -8.93 -17.25 9.98
CA ALA A 652 -8.85 -18.58 10.57
C ALA A 652 -9.53 -18.63 11.95
N LEU A 653 -10.81 -19.07 11.95
CA LEU A 653 -11.65 -19.58 13.05
C LEU A 653 -11.36 -19.04 14.46
N ASP A 654 -12.31 -18.26 14.98
CA ASP A 654 -12.65 -18.24 16.40
C ASP A 654 -12.96 -19.69 16.84
N LEU A 655 -11.93 -20.42 17.28
CA LEU A 655 -12.10 -21.63 18.07
C LEU A 655 -12.13 -21.19 19.54
N PRO A 656 -13.30 -21.22 20.21
CA PRO A 656 -13.33 -21.09 21.64
C PRO A 656 -12.66 -22.34 22.25
N GLY A 657 -11.54 -22.13 22.93
CA GLY A 657 -10.94 -23.14 23.81
C GLY A 657 -9.71 -23.86 23.26
N ARG A 658 -8.54 -23.23 23.40
CA ARG A 658 -7.39 -23.95 23.96
C ARG A 658 -7.19 -23.49 25.40
N VAL A 659 -7.99 -24.07 26.29
CA VAL A 659 -7.62 -24.21 27.69
C VAL A 659 -6.32 -25.02 27.69
N GLY A 660 -5.28 -24.47 28.31
CA GLY A 660 -4.02 -25.15 28.48
C GLY A 660 -4.21 -26.50 29.15
N VAL A 661 -3.50 -27.50 28.63
CA VAL A 661 -3.17 -28.69 29.41
C VAL A 661 -1.66 -28.82 29.36
N ILE A 662 -1.07 -28.35 30.47
CA ILE A 662 0.24 -28.64 31.09
C ILE A 662 1.42 -28.89 30.15
#